data_AF-Q60BP2-F1
#
_entry.id   AF-Q60BP2-F1
#
_cell.length_a   1.000
_cell.length_b   1.000
_cell.length_c   1.000
_cell.angle_alpha   90.00
_cell.angle_beta   90.00
_cell.angle_gamma   90.00
#
_symmetry.space_group_name_H-M   'P 1'
#
loop_
_entity.id
_entity.type
_entity.pdbx_description
1 polymer ?
#
loop_
_entity_poly.entity_id
_entity_poly.type
_entity_poly.pdbx_seq_one_letter_code
_entity_poly.pdbx_strand_id
1 'polypeptide(L)'
;MWIHRLQICPWLWAVCFIAGILPSYGGEAPADNGFDRAVLHPAIPLLDESGRHVLDSGLPYSPKNSCGNGSGSGCHDYARITRGYHFEQGRDETRDGFGNKLGLPQLTGPGYFGGYNCMSGNAPGWLARKSNGSAAEFGDFGAPDLVRYCGACHSGGGWGEFDRNGGRYDEQSAETVKAFDGDYFSRQFQEPGKTGQYGGSGPSEVVAWDWRRSGVREADCMLCHADFSRLKIFPPSGLGTGGSESAALQFARLRDEKFIAGGFFRHAASAIWEFLDVRPDTEGGAALLAVERTPATGTATPDYRLVLDDQGNPKLHWNRDAFDESGKIQVPMLRFPASDNCMYCHKTGNSRRGFYGFGPEVRVRMAGDGTTITDFRTDVHKGAVWTEDNGQARVIDNCNACHARQYYKSPAANVDLDADHNFPKGNGDNDVRNDLDNAPPPASCEHCHDQAAKPALPSGHKNVLEAHREIWKANGDMRGYPENTLDRITQTHLNVVACQTCHISRLADNGKEFPMRYRYRVGYGGRLKIFPYKPAYRYFVQDRTSGRVLNRYERFSVIEERTGSDGGNYGAILEPASGKELGRVVMNGDEFGEPPTFADYKALKQAYDALLGMKGYAMPNVRFVYIESNEYALSHATRPSPQAVQCEDCHARKQSGAFSALISAEGLLGEANVAEVAKLPDRRLVDAGIVELGMPYYKVQDDGRIVENVADVLYASRLDPSMSILRSETARTVENEFKTLSRAEALAFADLDEAAGQKLAADLPSGEALLFGSKVGHSSLRGFALIQTRGTRTLAYGDVLKGRVESRPAKAKDRTRIFGQGFGNLVADIYSLAVMDASGRTLPGLVEGTALVRLPYRGKAKARGGVNVLVSNDGKVWQRVGGKNLLVFRPRGDVDGYVVVRIRRSALYLTLADKVG
;
A
#
# COMPACT_ATOMS: atom_id res chain seq x y z
N MET A 1 -31.81 -59.53 40.95
CA MET A 1 -33.25 -59.45 41.25
C MET A 1 -33.91 -58.86 40.02
N TRP A 2 -34.19 -59.72 39.03
CA TRP A 2 -35.42 -60.52 38.86
C TRP A 2 -36.39 -59.73 37.95
N ILE A 3 -36.41 -60.01 36.64
CA ILE A 3 -37.18 -61.08 35.93
C ILE A 3 -38.39 -60.40 35.24
N HIS A 4 -38.85 -60.61 34.00
CA HIS A 4 -38.60 -61.47 32.83
C HIS A 4 -39.19 -60.70 31.60
N ARG A 5 -38.63 -60.73 30.37
CA ARG A 5 -38.63 -61.78 29.31
C ARG A 5 -39.93 -61.84 28.47
N LEU A 6 -39.75 -62.10 27.16
CA LEU A 6 -40.69 -62.67 26.15
C LEU A 6 -41.67 -61.67 25.51
N GLN A 7 -41.98 -61.65 24.21
CA GLN A 7 -41.65 -62.47 23.02
C GLN A 7 -42.38 -61.81 21.81
N ILE A 8 -41.84 -61.74 20.59
CA ILE A 8 -42.21 -62.53 19.38
C ILE A 8 -42.22 -61.58 18.16
N CYS A 9 -41.50 -61.97 17.11
CA CYS A 9 -41.52 -61.50 15.71
C CYS A 9 -42.86 -61.95 15.03
N PRO A 10 -43.14 -61.95 13.71
CA PRO A 10 -42.68 -61.15 12.54
C PRO A 10 -43.88 -60.63 11.65
N TRP A 11 -43.54 -60.06 10.48
CA TRP A 11 -44.27 -59.97 9.19
C TRP A 11 -44.74 -58.58 8.70
N LEU A 12 -44.00 -58.11 7.68
CA LEU A 12 -44.33 -57.31 6.47
C LEU A 12 -45.17 -56.03 6.68
N TRP A 13 -44.75 -54.87 6.15
CA TRP A 13 -44.81 -54.58 4.71
C TRP A 13 -43.71 -53.62 4.27
N ALA A 14 -43.15 -53.92 3.09
CA ALA A 14 -42.18 -53.11 2.40
C ALA A 14 -42.78 -51.78 1.92
N VAL A 15 -42.10 -50.67 2.20
CA VAL A 15 -42.24 -49.42 1.44
C VAL A 15 -40.83 -48.90 1.14
N CYS A 16 -40.58 -48.71 -0.15
CA CYS A 16 -39.33 -48.21 -0.71
C CYS A 16 -38.94 -46.86 -0.10
N PHE A 17 -37.83 -46.83 0.64
CA PHE A 17 -37.08 -45.60 0.88
C PHE A 17 -35.96 -45.51 -0.18
N ILE A 18 -36.16 -44.62 -1.14
CA ILE A 18 -35.06 -44.12 -1.98
C ILE A 18 -34.12 -43.36 -1.03
N ALA A 19 -32.96 -43.94 -0.77
CA ALA A 19 -31.87 -43.28 -0.06
C ALA A 19 -31.42 -42.06 -0.88
N GLY A 20 -31.71 -40.87 -0.36
CA GLY A 20 -31.03 -39.65 -0.75
C GLY A 20 -29.57 -39.76 -0.30
N ILE A 21 -28.68 -40.00 -1.25
CA ILE A 21 -27.23 -39.94 -1.06
C ILE A 21 -26.88 -38.50 -0.71
N LEU A 22 -26.64 -38.24 0.59
CA LEU A 22 -25.87 -37.08 1.01
C LEU A 22 -24.42 -37.32 0.54
N PRO A 23 -23.82 -36.45 -0.29
CA PRO A 23 -22.41 -36.55 -0.57
C PRO A 23 -21.67 -36.28 0.74
N SER A 24 -21.05 -37.31 1.27
CA SER A 24 -20.01 -37.18 2.28
C SER A 24 -18.87 -36.41 1.62
N TYR A 25 -18.60 -35.19 2.09
CA TYR A 25 -17.38 -34.44 1.80
C TYR A 25 -16.20 -35.13 2.50
N GLY A 26 -15.84 -36.32 2.03
CA GLY A 26 -14.58 -36.98 2.32
C GLY A 26 -13.61 -36.68 1.17
N GLY A 27 -13.16 -35.43 1.07
CA GLY A 27 -11.98 -35.13 0.27
C GLY A 27 -10.76 -35.70 1.00
N GLU A 28 -9.89 -36.39 0.28
CA GLU A 28 -8.52 -36.66 0.74
C GLU A 28 -7.92 -35.40 1.36
N ALA A 29 -7.19 -35.55 2.47
CA ALA A 29 -6.45 -34.44 3.04
C ALA A 29 -5.62 -33.80 1.91
N PRO A 30 -5.75 -32.49 1.66
CA PRO A 30 -5.14 -31.87 0.50
C PRO A 30 -3.64 -32.11 0.51
N ALA A 31 -3.07 -32.43 -0.65
CA ALA A 31 -1.65 -32.58 -0.83
C ALA A 31 -0.93 -31.38 -0.21
N ASP A 32 -0.03 -31.68 0.71
CA ASP A 32 0.84 -30.73 1.37
C ASP A 32 1.43 -29.72 0.37
N ASN A 33 1.22 -28.42 0.60
CA ASN A 33 1.78 -27.39 -0.26
C ASN A 33 3.28 -27.21 0.02
N GLY A 34 4.12 -27.93 -0.73
CA GLY A 34 5.57 -27.81 -0.62
C GLY A 34 6.16 -26.41 -0.90
N PHE A 35 5.39 -25.44 -1.40
CA PHE A 35 5.84 -24.04 -1.53
C PHE A 35 5.77 -23.24 -0.23
N ASP A 36 4.92 -23.64 0.71
CA ASP A 36 4.78 -22.97 2.02
C ASP A 36 5.79 -23.48 3.04
N ARG A 37 6.53 -24.55 2.72
CA ARG A 37 7.55 -25.12 3.59
C ARG A 37 8.92 -24.52 3.30
N ALA A 38 9.71 -24.38 4.35
CA ALA A 38 11.12 -24.06 4.20
C ALA A 38 11.85 -25.16 3.42
N VAL A 39 12.70 -24.75 2.49
CA VAL A 39 13.62 -25.61 1.75
C VAL A 39 15.05 -25.23 2.10
N LEU A 40 15.96 -26.20 2.12
CA LEU A 40 17.37 -25.89 2.33
C LEU A 40 17.91 -25.11 1.12
N HIS A 41 18.34 -23.88 1.38
CA HIS A 41 19.04 -23.06 0.42
C HIS A 41 20.42 -23.68 0.12
N PRO A 42 20.94 -23.57 -1.12
CA PRO A 42 22.33 -23.92 -1.42
C PRO A 42 23.32 -23.30 -0.44
N ALA A 43 24.42 -23.99 -0.15
CA ALA A 43 25.40 -23.49 0.81
C ALA A 43 26.03 -22.16 0.33
N ILE A 44 25.92 -21.10 1.13
CA ILE A 44 26.45 -19.76 0.82
C ILE A 44 27.42 -19.27 1.90
N PRO A 45 28.43 -18.46 1.55
CA PRO A 45 29.18 -17.71 2.53
C PRO A 45 28.33 -16.55 3.09
N LEU A 46 28.55 -16.19 4.35
CA LEU A 46 28.03 -14.94 4.91
C LEU A 46 29.13 -13.89 4.90
N LEU A 47 28.88 -12.76 4.26
CA LEU A 47 29.84 -11.68 4.05
C LEU A 47 29.37 -10.38 4.68
N ASP A 48 30.33 -9.53 5.04
CA ASP A 48 30.09 -8.14 5.42
C ASP A 48 29.97 -7.20 4.20
N GLU A 49 29.71 -5.92 4.43
CA GLU A 49 29.58 -4.91 3.36
C GLU A 49 30.87 -4.71 2.53
N SER A 50 32.04 -5.08 3.07
CA SER A 50 33.32 -5.07 2.33
C SER A 50 33.55 -6.35 1.51
N GLY A 51 32.65 -7.32 1.59
CA GLY A 51 32.75 -8.61 0.92
C GLY A 51 33.68 -9.61 1.64
N ARG A 52 34.08 -9.32 2.90
CA ARG A 52 34.87 -10.27 3.70
C ARG A 52 33.95 -11.19 4.47
N HIS A 53 34.42 -12.41 4.74
CA HIS A 53 33.65 -13.38 5.49
C HIS A 53 33.41 -12.92 6.93
N VAL A 54 32.18 -13.07 7.44
CA VAL A 54 31.80 -12.58 8.78
C VAL A 54 32.59 -13.22 9.93
N LEU A 55 33.05 -14.47 9.75
CA LEU A 55 33.91 -15.15 10.72
C LEU A 55 35.32 -14.52 10.82
N ASP A 56 35.77 -13.84 9.77
CA ASP A 56 37.09 -13.22 9.71
C ASP A 56 37.02 -11.74 10.09
N SER A 57 35.95 -11.06 9.71
CA SER A 57 35.77 -9.64 10.00
C SER A 57 35.14 -9.34 11.36
N GLY A 58 34.30 -10.24 11.87
CA GLY A 58 33.46 -9.99 13.05
C GLY A 58 32.38 -8.92 12.81
N LEU A 59 32.22 -8.43 11.59
CA LEU A 59 31.30 -7.34 11.25
C LEU A 59 29.88 -7.86 10.92
N PRO A 60 28.89 -6.96 10.83
CA PRO A 60 27.54 -7.33 10.42
C PRO A 60 27.50 -7.94 9.02
N TYR A 61 26.51 -8.79 8.83
CA TYR A 61 26.20 -9.44 7.55
C TYR A 61 25.55 -8.45 6.58
N SER A 62 26.00 -8.49 5.31
CA SER A 62 25.44 -7.75 4.18
C SER A 62 24.56 -8.68 3.33
N PRO A 63 23.23 -8.44 3.28
CA PRO A 63 22.34 -9.09 2.31
C PRO A 63 22.80 -8.94 0.85
N LYS A 64 23.27 -7.75 0.47
CA LYS A 64 23.71 -7.46 -0.90
C LYS A 64 24.90 -8.32 -1.31
N ASN A 65 25.90 -8.49 -0.44
CA ASN A 65 27.11 -9.26 -0.78
C ASN A 65 26.92 -10.76 -0.59
N SER A 66 26.12 -11.19 0.37
CA SER A 66 25.95 -12.60 0.70
C SER A 66 24.90 -13.31 -0.14
N CYS A 67 23.82 -12.63 -0.52
CA CYS A 67 22.73 -13.19 -1.33
C CYS A 67 22.66 -12.57 -2.72
N GLY A 68 22.95 -11.27 -2.81
CA GLY A 68 22.84 -10.49 -4.02
C GLY A 68 24.01 -10.63 -5.01
N ASN A 69 23.97 -9.80 -6.04
CA ASN A 69 25.00 -9.60 -7.04
C ASN A 69 26.16 -8.70 -6.56
N GLY A 70 26.41 -8.67 -5.25
CA GLY A 70 27.61 -8.09 -4.66
C GLY A 70 28.84 -8.99 -4.79
N SER A 71 29.80 -8.82 -3.88
CA SER A 71 31.15 -9.41 -3.98
C SER A 71 31.24 -10.93 -3.77
N GLY A 72 30.16 -11.59 -3.33
CA GLY A 72 30.23 -12.91 -2.71
C GLY A 72 29.62 -14.07 -3.49
N SER A 73 28.29 -14.08 -3.62
CA SER A 73 27.55 -15.24 -4.14
C SER A 73 26.99 -15.02 -5.54
N GLY A 74 26.59 -13.79 -5.89
CA GLY A 74 26.12 -13.47 -7.24
C GLY A 74 24.75 -14.07 -7.59
N CYS A 75 24.01 -14.62 -6.62
CA CYS A 75 22.85 -15.47 -6.91
C CYS A 75 21.60 -14.66 -7.27
N HIS A 76 21.37 -13.53 -6.62
CA HIS A 76 20.15 -12.73 -6.79
C HIS A 76 20.45 -11.33 -7.34
N ASP A 77 19.60 -10.80 -8.21
CA ASP A 77 19.71 -9.41 -8.65
C ASP A 77 19.17 -8.45 -7.57
N TYR A 78 20.03 -8.15 -6.60
CA TYR A 78 19.67 -7.33 -5.44
C TYR A 78 19.12 -5.97 -5.85
N ALA A 79 19.77 -5.31 -6.83
CA ALA A 79 19.34 -3.99 -7.30
C ALA A 79 17.93 -4.03 -7.91
N ARG A 80 17.59 -5.08 -8.64
CA ARG A 80 16.23 -5.27 -9.17
C ARG A 80 15.22 -5.57 -8.06
N ILE A 81 15.58 -6.43 -7.11
CA ILE A 81 14.74 -6.80 -5.96
C ILE A 81 14.38 -5.55 -5.14
N THR A 82 15.38 -4.75 -4.77
CA THR A 82 15.20 -3.56 -3.91
C THR A 82 14.56 -2.37 -4.61
N ARG A 83 14.30 -2.44 -5.91
CA ARG A 83 13.45 -1.47 -6.63
C ARG A 83 11.96 -1.75 -6.46
N GLY A 84 11.58 -2.84 -5.80
CA GLY A 84 10.20 -3.07 -5.42
C GLY A 84 9.68 -1.94 -4.51
N TYR A 85 8.42 -1.55 -4.65
CA TYR A 85 7.87 -0.42 -3.89
C TYR A 85 7.80 -0.66 -2.38
N HIS A 86 7.89 -1.91 -1.92
CA HIS A 86 8.04 -2.25 -0.50
C HIS A 86 9.40 -1.80 0.07
N PHE A 87 10.42 -1.71 -0.79
CA PHE A 87 11.76 -1.26 -0.44
C PHE A 87 11.93 0.23 -0.77
N GLU A 88 11.51 0.70 -1.95
CA GLU A 88 11.73 2.10 -2.37
C GLU A 88 10.85 3.11 -1.62
N GLN A 89 9.61 2.74 -1.27
CA GLN A 89 8.63 3.66 -0.66
C GLN A 89 8.46 4.99 -1.41
N GLY A 90 8.75 5.00 -2.73
CA GLY A 90 8.68 6.18 -3.59
C GLY A 90 9.88 7.12 -3.51
N ARG A 91 10.99 6.75 -2.85
CA ARG A 91 12.19 7.59 -2.71
C ARG A 91 12.76 8.05 -4.04
N ASP A 92 12.79 7.17 -5.03
CA ASP A 92 13.16 7.47 -6.41
C ASP A 92 12.24 8.50 -7.09
N GLU A 93 11.01 8.68 -6.63
CA GLU A 93 10.04 9.66 -7.15
C GLU A 93 10.00 10.95 -6.31
N THR A 94 10.74 10.99 -5.20
CA THR A 94 10.71 12.06 -4.21
C THR A 94 11.51 13.29 -4.65
N ARG A 95 10.88 14.46 -4.57
CA ARG A 95 11.45 15.79 -4.82
C ARG A 95 10.66 16.88 -4.09
N ASP A 96 11.31 17.99 -3.79
CA ASP A 96 10.72 19.09 -3.01
C ASP A 96 9.39 19.61 -3.60
N GLY A 97 9.24 19.60 -4.92
CA GLY A 97 8.04 20.10 -5.60
C GLY A 97 6.94 19.06 -5.84
N PHE A 98 7.05 17.82 -5.31
CA PHE A 98 6.15 16.71 -5.65
C PHE A 98 4.67 17.06 -5.41
N GLY A 99 4.32 17.46 -4.19
CA GLY A 99 2.93 17.68 -3.79
C GLY A 99 2.27 18.96 -4.33
N ASN A 100 3.02 19.85 -4.98
CA ASN A 100 2.51 21.14 -5.47
C ASN A 100 1.32 20.99 -6.43
N LYS A 101 1.35 19.96 -7.29
CA LYS A 101 0.26 19.68 -8.25
C LYS A 101 -0.91 18.92 -7.62
N LEU A 102 -0.73 18.37 -6.42
CA LEU A 102 -1.73 17.60 -5.68
C LEU A 102 -2.52 18.46 -4.68
N GLY A 103 -2.13 19.73 -4.51
CA GLY A 103 -2.72 20.61 -3.48
C GLY A 103 -2.19 20.36 -2.07
N LEU A 104 -1.11 19.57 -1.95
CA LEU A 104 -0.44 19.24 -0.69
C LEU A 104 1.06 19.55 -0.81
N PRO A 105 1.46 20.84 -0.87
CA PRO A 105 2.82 21.26 -1.22
C PRO A 105 3.91 20.82 -0.23
N GLN A 106 3.53 20.33 0.95
CA GLN A 106 4.43 19.74 1.95
C GLN A 106 4.91 18.34 1.57
N LEU A 107 4.18 17.61 0.72
CA LEU A 107 4.57 16.27 0.30
C LEU A 107 5.77 16.36 -0.65
N THR A 108 6.81 15.60 -0.32
CA THR A 108 8.00 15.46 -1.15
C THR A 108 7.98 14.17 -1.98
N GLY A 109 7.12 13.19 -1.67
CA GLY A 109 7.08 11.92 -2.40
C GLY A 109 5.69 11.26 -2.46
N PRO A 110 5.55 10.18 -3.24
CA PRO A 110 4.28 9.46 -3.39
C PRO A 110 4.00 8.41 -2.31
N GLY A 111 5.04 7.82 -1.72
CA GLY A 111 4.94 6.78 -0.68
C GLY A 111 5.34 7.25 0.71
N TYR A 112 5.60 6.31 1.63
CA TYR A 112 6.02 6.65 2.99
C TYR A 112 7.26 7.56 3.05
N PHE A 113 8.14 7.48 2.05
CA PHE A 113 9.27 8.40 1.92
C PHE A 113 8.83 9.75 1.32
N GLY A 114 8.20 10.58 2.16
CA GLY A 114 7.84 11.97 1.85
C GLY A 114 6.42 12.20 1.37
N GLY A 115 5.61 11.15 1.24
CA GLY A 115 4.17 11.24 1.04
C GLY A 115 3.38 11.36 2.34
N TYR A 116 2.07 11.26 2.21
CA TYR A 116 1.17 11.37 3.36
C TYR A 116 1.24 10.07 4.19
N ASN A 117 1.83 10.15 5.39
CA ASN A 117 1.72 9.10 6.40
C ASN A 117 0.64 9.48 7.42
N CYS A 118 -0.24 8.53 7.77
CA CYS A 118 -1.33 8.77 8.72
C CYS A 118 -1.05 8.19 10.12
N MET A 119 0.16 7.64 10.32
CA MET A 119 0.52 6.91 11.54
C MET A 119 0.54 7.80 12.79
N SER A 120 0.60 9.14 12.64
CA SER A 120 0.56 10.09 13.76
C SER A 120 -0.80 10.80 13.95
N GLY A 121 -1.89 10.17 13.51
CA GLY A 121 -3.25 10.68 13.78
C GLY A 121 -3.51 12.01 13.08
N ASN A 122 -4.03 12.99 13.82
CA ASN A 122 -4.30 14.33 13.28
C ASN A 122 -3.04 15.14 13.06
N ALA A 123 -1.88 14.77 13.64
CA ALA A 123 -0.61 15.50 13.55
C ALA A 123 0.49 14.68 12.82
N PRO A 124 0.31 14.41 11.51
CA PRO A 124 1.28 13.66 10.72
C PRO A 124 2.65 14.35 10.71
N GLY A 125 3.72 13.55 10.83
CA GLY A 125 5.09 14.02 10.66
C GLY A 125 5.51 13.94 9.19
N TRP A 126 6.25 14.93 8.71
CA TRP A 126 6.66 15.06 7.32
C TRP A 126 8.17 14.93 7.15
N LEU A 127 8.55 14.24 6.07
CA LEU A 127 9.94 14.23 5.61
C LEU A 127 10.32 15.64 5.11
N ALA A 128 11.44 16.15 5.62
CA ALA A 128 12.07 17.39 5.23
C ALA A 128 12.26 17.45 3.72
N ARG A 129 12.22 18.66 3.15
CA ARG A 129 12.72 18.89 1.78
C ARG A 129 14.18 18.48 1.71
N LYS A 130 14.66 18.13 0.52
CA LYS A 130 16.09 17.92 0.31
C LYS A 130 16.87 19.22 0.57
N SER A 131 16.37 20.36 0.12
CA SER A 131 17.00 21.67 0.35
C SER A 131 16.16 22.52 1.31
N ASN A 132 16.73 22.87 2.47
CA ASN A 132 16.11 23.76 3.46
C ASN A 132 17.04 24.95 3.73
N GLY A 133 16.48 26.15 3.90
CA GLY A 133 17.27 27.36 4.17
C GLY A 133 17.66 27.52 5.64
N SER A 134 16.97 26.85 6.57
CA SER A 134 17.22 26.94 8.01
C SER A 134 16.69 25.74 8.79
N ALA A 135 17.10 25.61 10.05
CA ALA A 135 16.56 24.63 10.99
C ALA A 135 15.04 24.79 11.21
N ALA A 136 14.49 26.00 11.08
CA ALA A 136 13.06 26.26 11.19
C ALA A 136 12.25 25.78 9.97
N GLU A 137 12.89 25.67 8.79
CA GLU A 137 12.27 25.15 7.57
C GLU A 137 12.34 23.63 7.46
N PHE A 138 13.28 22.99 8.15
CA PHE A 138 13.58 21.56 8.04
C PHE A 138 12.37 20.65 8.26
N GLY A 139 11.39 21.04 9.09
CA GLY A 139 10.21 20.21 9.36
C GLY A 139 10.50 19.10 10.37
N ASP A 140 9.85 17.95 10.27
CA ASP A 140 9.82 16.93 11.34
C ASP A 140 10.97 15.92 11.25
N PHE A 141 11.21 15.38 10.06
CA PHE A 141 12.11 14.24 9.87
C PHE A 141 13.11 14.49 8.74
N GLY A 142 14.39 14.25 8.98
CA GLY A 142 15.28 13.86 7.90
C GLY A 142 15.10 12.39 7.52
N ALA A 143 15.77 11.95 6.45
CA ALA A 143 15.87 10.55 6.07
C ALA A 143 16.29 9.61 7.23
N PRO A 144 17.34 9.92 8.04
CA PRO A 144 17.71 9.04 9.15
C PRO A 144 16.64 8.95 10.24
N ASP A 145 15.90 10.04 10.48
CA ASP A 145 14.80 10.04 11.44
C ASP A 145 13.66 9.13 10.98
N LEU A 146 13.37 9.19 9.69
CA LEU A 146 12.38 8.30 9.08
C LEU A 146 12.86 6.84 9.16
N VAL A 147 14.16 6.55 8.98
CA VAL A 147 14.69 5.18 9.08
C VAL A 147 14.51 4.66 10.51
N ARG A 148 14.79 5.49 11.51
CA ARG A 148 14.61 5.14 12.92
C ARG A 148 13.13 4.98 13.29
N TYR A 149 12.24 5.84 12.77
CA TYR A 149 10.82 5.83 13.11
C TYR A 149 10.02 4.74 12.38
N CYS A 150 10.27 4.54 11.08
CA CYS A 150 9.50 3.63 10.24
C CYS A 150 10.22 2.30 9.97
N GLY A 151 11.53 2.20 10.25
CA GLY A 151 12.35 1.02 9.91
C GLY A 151 11.89 -0.29 10.54
N ALA A 152 11.19 -0.25 11.68
CA ALA A 152 10.59 -1.45 12.28
C ALA A 152 9.61 -2.15 11.31
N CYS A 153 8.79 -1.38 10.59
CA CYS A 153 7.75 -1.89 9.68
C CYS A 153 8.22 -2.04 8.22
N HIS A 154 9.40 -1.56 7.85
CA HIS A 154 9.93 -1.67 6.49
C HIS A 154 11.15 -2.58 6.46
N SER A 155 11.43 -3.27 5.36
CA SER A 155 12.52 -4.25 5.28
C SER A 155 13.90 -3.65 5.06
N GLY A 156 14.04 -2.35 4.80
CA GLY A 156 15.30 -1.75 4.38
C GLY A 156 15.35 -1.66 2.86
N GLY A 157 16.53 -1.52 2.26
CA GLY A 157 16.63 -1.23 0.83
C GLY A 157 16.21 0.19 0.50
N GLY A 158 16.29 0.55 -0.79
CA GLY A 158 15.72 1.80 -1.32
C GLY A 158 16.05 3.04 -0.46
N TRP A 159 15.04 3.57 0.22
CA TRP A 159 15.14 4.76 1.08
C TRP A 159 16.00 4.62 2.34
N GLY A 160 16.27 3.39 2.77
CA GLY A 160 17.22 3.10 3.85
C GLY A 160 18.68 3.02 3.38
N GLU A 161 18.92 2.97 2.06
CA GLU A 161 20.25 2.83 1.45
C GLU A 161 20.71 4.07 0.69
N PHE A 162 19.81 4.67 -0.07
CA PHE A 162 20.12 5.70 -1.04
C PHE A 162 19.39 7.00 -0.72
N ASP A 163 20.07 8.11 -0.99
CA ASP A 163 19.47 9.44 -0.97
C ASP A 163 18.54 9.66 -2.18
N ARG A 164 17.87 10.82 -2.24
CA ARG A 164 16.92 11.14 -3.33
C ARG A 164 17.59 11.29 -4.70
N ASN A 165 18.91 11.46 -4.76
CA ASN A 165 19.68 11.51 -6.00
C ASN A 165 20.20 10.13 -6.43
N GLY A 166 20.00 9.09 -5.61
CA GLY A 166 20.46 7.73 -5.85
C GLY A 166 21.89 7.47 -5.37
N GLY A 167 22.50 8.39 -4.62
CA GLY A 167 23.79 8.16 -3.96
C GLY A 167 23.60 7.34 -2.68
N ARG A 168 24.46 6.36 -2.42
CA ARG A 168 24.43 5.61 -1.14
C ARG A 168 24.86 6.54 -0.01
N TYR A 169 24.11 6.60 1.09
CA TYR A 169 24.28 7.65 2.10
C TYR A 169 25.67 7.67 2.75
N ASP A 170 26.22 6.49 3.07
CA ASP A 170 27.51 6.35 3.75
C ASP A 170 28.73 6.52 2.83
N GLU A 171 28.50 6.59 1.53
CA GLU A 171 29.53 6.83 0.51
C GLU A 171 29.62 8.30 0.08
N GLN A 172 28.63 9.13 0.39
CA GLN A 172 28.64 10.54 -0.03
C GLN A 172 29.70 11.37 0.72
N SER A 173 30.34 12.29 0.00
CA SER A 173 31.33 13.21 0.54
C SER A 173 30.64 14.27 1.40
N ALA A 174 31.15 14.53 2.61
CA ALA A 174 30.56 15.54 3.51
C ALA A 174 30.56 16.95 2.87
N GLU A 175 31.52 17.24 2.00
CA GLU A 175 31.67 18.50 1.26
C GLU A 175 30.57 18.72 0.22
N THR A 176 29.89 17.65 -0.21
CA THR A 176 28.77 17.72 -1.17
C THR A 176 27.43 17.92 -0.49
N VAL A 177 27.37 17.70 0.83
CA VAL A 177 26.16 17.81 1.64
C VAL A 177 25.96 19.26 2.07
N LYS A 178 24.82 19.83 1.71
CA LYS A 178 24.45 21.19 2.14
C LYS A 178 23.94 21.18 3.58
N ALA A 179 24.10 22.30 4.29
CA ALA A 179 23.48 22.49 5.60
C ALA A 179 21.96 22.27 5.50
N PHE A 180 21.40 21.56 6.49
CA PHE A 180 19.98 21.22 6.57
C PHE A 180 19.47 20.38 5.38
N ASP A 181 20.33 19.62 4.70
CA ASP A 181 19.88 18.67 3.69
C ASP A 181 19.01 17.58 4.33
N GLY A 182 17.77 17.44 3.88
CA GLY A 182 16.80 16.49 4.44
C GLY A 182 17.23 15.02 4.36
N ASP A 183 18.23 14.68 3.54
CA ASP A 183 18.78 13.33 3.41
C ASP A 183 19.92 13.06 4.43
N TYR A 184 20.54 14.11 4.99
CA TYR A 184 21.78 14.01 5.78
C TYR A 184 21.70 14.66 7.16
N PHE A 185 20.58 15.29 7.50
CA PHE A 185 20.36 15.90 8.81
C PHE A 185 19.21 15.20 9.54
N SER A 186 19.17 15.37 10.85
CA SER A 186 18.18 14.81 11.77
C SER A 186 17.66 15.91 12.68
N ARG A 187 16.36 15.92 12.98
CA ARG A 187 15.81 16.73 14.09
C ARG A 187 15.85 15.91 15.37
N GLN A 188 16.70 16.33 16.30
CA GLN A 188 16.86 15.68 17.61
C GLN A 188 16.17 16.49 18.69
N PHE A 189 15.25 15.86 19.42
CA PHE A 189 14.57 16.47 20.57
C PHE A 189 15.38 16.23 21.85
N GLN A 190 15.55 17.28 22.65
CA GLN A 190 16.26 17.25 23.91
C GLN A 190 15.29 16.85 25.03
N GLU A 191 15.11 15.55 25.27
CA GLU A 191 14.37 15.06 26.44
C GLU A 191 15.29 14.34 27.45
N PRO A 192 15.30 14.75 28.73
CA PRO A 192 16.02 14.04 29.78
C PRO A 192 15.49 12.61 29.96
N GLY A 193 16.34 11.60 29.73
CA GLY A 193 16.01 10.19 29.97
C GLY A 193 15.17 9.49 28.89
N LYS A 194 14.75 10.20 27.84
CA LYS A 194 14.02 9.67 26.67
C LYS A 194 14.72 10.04 25.34
N THR A 195 16.05 10.01 25.32
CA THR A 195 16.82 10.23 24.08
C THR A 195 16.44 9.18 23.03
N GLY A 196 15.78 9.61 21.95
CA GLY A 196 15.36 8.74 20.83
C GLY A 196 13.86 8.67 20.57
N GLN A 197 13.02 9.43 21.28
CA GLN A 197 11.60 9.54 20.92
C GLN A 197 11.44 10.50 19.73
N TYR A 198 10.96 9.96 18.61
CA TYR A 198 10.68 10.69 17.39
C TYR A 198 9.35 11.44 17.48
N GLY A 199 9.36 12.74 17.20
CA GLY A 199 8.14 13.58 17.21
C GLY A 199 7.79 14.19 18.57
N GLY A 200 8.79 14.48 19.41
CA GLY A 200 8.60 15.20 20.68
C GLY A 200 8.09 16.63 20.50
N SER A 201 7.65 17.25 21.60
CA SER A 201 7.15 18.63 21.65
C SER A 201 8.14 19.62 22.26
N GLY A 202 9.30 19.14 22.72
CA GLY A 202 10.32 19.95 23.41
C GLY A 202 11.34 20.67 22.51
N PRO A 203 12.32 21.35 23.14
CA PRO A 203 13.46 21.93 22.43
C PRO A 203 14.13 20.90 21.51
N SER A 204 14.46 21.31 20.29
CA SER A 204 15.13 20.45 19.32
C SER A 204 16.22 21.18 18.58
N GLU A 205 17.18 20.40 18.09
CA GLU A 205 18.24 20.86 17.20
C GLU A 205 18.23 20.05 15.90
N VAL A 206 18.66 20.70 14.81
CA VAL A 206 18.86 20.02 13.53
C VAL A 206 20.35 19.79 13.35
N VAL A 207 20.77 18.53 13.38
CA VAL A 207 22.19 18.14 13.38
C VAL A 207 22.49 17.19 12.24
N ALA A 208 23.72 17.22 11.74
CA ALA A 208 24.17 16.30 10.71
C ALA A 208 24.18 14.86 11.25
N TRP A 209 23.70 13.92 10.44
CA TRP A 209 23.70 12.50 10.76
C TRP A 209 24.96 11.82 10.23
N ASP A 210 25.58 10.99 11.07
CA ASP A 210 26.76 10.22 10.68
C ASP A 210 26.37 8.89 10.03
N TRP A 211 26.15 8.93 8.72
CA TRP A 211 25.87 7.75 7.90
C TRP A 211 27.05 6.78 7.83
N ARG A 212 28.31 7.23 7.97
CA ARG A 212 29.48 6.33 7.97
C ARG A 212 29.52 5.46 9.22
N ARG A 213 29.19 6.05 10.37
CA ARG A 213 29.10 5.34 11.66
C ARG A 213 27.87 4.44 11.75
N SER A 214 26.69 4.96 11.42
CA SER A 214 25.45 4.17 11.46
C SER A 214 25.41 3.08 10.39
N GLY A 215 26.11 3.32 9.27
CA GLY A 215 25.96 2.61 8.02
C GLY A 215 24.58 2.83 7.41
N VAL A 216 24.30 2.14 6.30
CA VAL A 216 22.97 2.15 5.70
C VAL A 216 22.17 0.91 6.06
N ARG A 217 20.90 0.92 5.68
CA ARG A 217 19.99 -0.20 5.92
C ARG A 217 19.72 -0.97 4.64
N GLU A 218 20.56 -1.95 4.36
CA GLU A 218 20.30 -2.95 3.32
C GLU A 218 18.98 -3.70 3.55
N ALA A 219 18.40 -4.23 2.48
CA ALA A 219 17.18 -5.02 2.49
C ALA A 219 17.36 -6.30 3.31
N ASP A 220 16.59 -6.41 4.39
CA ASP A 220 16.51 -7.55 5.28
C ASP A 220 15.72 -8.70 4.62
N CYS A 221 16.37 -9.43 3.71
CA CYS A 221 15.76 -10.53 2.96
C CYS A 221 15.17 -11.61 3.88
N MET A 222 15.79 -11.84 5.04
CA MET A 222 15.38 -12.88 5.97
C MET A 222 14.09 -12.52 6.72
N LEU A 223 13.68 -11.25 6.74
CA LEU A 223 12.35 -10.88 7.23
C LEU A 223 11.23 -11.56 6.42
N CYS A 224 11.47 -11.87 5.15
CA CYS A 224 10.53 -12.55 4.26
C CYS A 224 10.87 -14.03 4.05
N HIS A 225 12.16 -14.39 4.06
CA HIS A 225 12.62 -15.74 3.73
C HIS A 225 12.90 -16.62 4.94
N ALA A 226 12.95 -16.09 6.17
CA ALA A 226 13.04 -16.92 7.37
C ALA A 226 11.67 -17.51 7.74
N ASP A 227 11.67 -18.77 8.17
CA ASP A 227 10.53 -19.37 8.82
C ASP A 227 10.49 -18.97 10.30
N PHE A 228 9.57 -18.07 10.65
CA PHE A 228 9.49 -17.50 12.00
C PHE A 228 9.12 -18.54 13.07
N SER A 229 8.55 -19.70 12.70
CA SER A 229 8.31 -20.77 13.68
C SER A 229 9.60 -21.44 14.16
N ARG A 230 10.74 -21.14 13.53
CA ARG A 230 12.06 -21.65 13.90
C ARG A 230 12.85 -20.69 14.80
N LEU A 231 12.27 -19.55 15.15
CA LEU A 231 12.94 -18.61 16.06
C LEU A 231 12.99 -19.17 17.47
N LYS A 232 14.19 -19.20 18.06
CA LYS A 232 14.49 -19.71 19.40
C LYS A 232 15.44 -18.77 20.14
N ILE A 233 15.40 -18.80 21.47
CA ILE A 233 16.41 -18.14 22.30
C ILE A 233 17.49 -19.17 22.60
N PHE A 234 18.70 -18.96 22.09
CA PHE A 234 19.83 -19.86 22.31
C PHE A 234 20.63 -19.44 23.55
N PRO A 235 21.23 -20.37 24.30
CA PRO A 235 22.03 -20.04 25.49
C PRO A 235 23.10 -18.97 25.27
N PRO A 236 23.84 -18.93 24.14
CA PRO A 236 24.83 -17.87 23.86
C PRO A 236 24.26 -16.44 23.80
N SER A 237 22.95 -16.25 23.62
CA SER A 237 22.32 -14.92 23.63
C SER A 237 22.40 -14.21 24.98
N GLY A 238 22.62 -14.95 26.08
CA GLY A 238 22.63 -14.40 27.43
C GLY A 238 21.26 -13.91 27.94
N LEU A 239 20.16 -14.15 27.20
CA LEU A 239 18.79 -13.77 27.63
C LEU A 239 18.16 -14.76 28.63
N GLY A 240 18.76 -15.94 28.81
CA GLY A 240 18.24 -17.02 29.64
C GLY A 240 16.96 -17.66 29.08
N THR A 241 16.47 -18.72 29.73
CA THR A 241 15.17 -19.36 29.42
C THR A 241 14.03 -18.85 30.31
N GLY A 242 14.29 -17.86 31.18
CA GLY A 242 13.44 -17.47 32.31
C GLY A 242 12.55 -16.24 32.10
N GLY A 243 12.61 -15.60 30.92
CA GLY A 243 11.68 -14.54 30.55
C GLY A 243 10.41 -15.11 29.92
N SER A 244 9.25 -14.52 30.17
CA SER A 244 7.97 -14.90 29.53
C SER A 244 7.86 -14.48 28.05
N GLU A 245 8.85 -13.74 27.51
CA GLU A 245 8.84 -13.24 26.13
C GLU A 245 9.39 -14.25 25.12
N SER A 246 8.69 -14.40 23.98
CA SER A 246 9.09 -15.29 22.88
C SER A 246 10.33 -14.81 22.13
N ALA A 247 11.04 -15.72 21.44
CA ALA A 247 12.16 -15.40 20.57
C ALA A 247 11.82 -14.35 19.49
N ALA A 248 10.60 -14.39 18.94
CA ALA A 248 10.14 -13.41 17.95
C ALA A 248 10.05 -11.98 18.52
N LEU A 249 9.64 -11.83 19.79
CA LEU A 249 9.62 -10.52 20.46
C LEU A 249 11.04 -10.03 20.76
N GLN A 250 11.94 -10.91 21.15
CA GLN A 250 13.34 -10.56 21.39
C GLN A 250 14.08 -10.22 20.10
N PHE A 251 13.78 -10.90 18.99
CA PHE A 251 14.20 -10.52 17.65
C PHE A 251 13.71 -9.11 17.28
N ALA A 252 12.42 -8.84 17.46
CA ALA A 252 11.86 -7.52 17.18
C ALA A 252 12.51 -6.43 18.05
N ARG A 253 12.73 -6.69 19.34
CA ARG A 253 13.43 -5.78 20.25
C ARG A 253 14.86 -5.49 19.79
N LEU A 254 15.64 -6.53 19.46
CA LEU A 254 17.02 -6.37 19.00
C LEU A 254 17.08 -5.56 17.71
N ARG A 255 16.28 -5.95 16.70
CA ARG A 255 16.26 -5.32 15.39
C ARG A 255 15.72 -3.89 15.46
N ASP A 256 14.53 -3.71 16.02
CA ASP A 256 13.75 -2.48 15.88
C ASP A 256 14.16 -1.44 16.91
N GLU A 257 14.30 -1.84 18.17
CA GLU A 257 14.61 -0.91 19.26
C GLU A 257 16.11 -0.70 19.41
N LYS A 258 16.89 -1.80 19.46
CA LYS A 258 18.32 -1.72 19.81
C LYS A 258 19.19 -1.35 18.62
N PHE A 259 18.93 -1.89 17.43
CA PHE A 259 19.67 -1.53 16.23
C PHE A 259 19.07 -0.35 15.47
N ILE A 260 17.83 -0.48 14.96
CA ILE A 260 17.23 0.56 14.11
C ILE A 260 17.03 1.85 14.91
N ALA A 261 16.20 1.84 15.95
CA ALA A 261 15.96 3.03 16.76
C ALA A 261 17.22 3.50 17.53
N GLY A 262 18.19 2.62 17.76
CA GLY A 262 19.51 2.95 18.30
C GLY A 262 20.47 3.65 17.31
N GLY A 263 20.15 3.67 16.01
CA GLY A 263 20.99 4.27 14.97
C GLY A 263 22.12 3.38 14.44
N PHE A 264 22.04 2.06 14.65
CA PHE A 264 22.99 1.06 14.13
C PHE A 264 22.42 0.36 12.88
N PHE A 265 22.11 1.11 11.83
CA PHE A 265 21.36 0.63 10.66
C PHE A 265 21.99 -0.58 9.98
N ARG A 266 23.33 -0.60 9.83
CA ARG A 266 24.09 -1.71 9.24
C ARG A 266 23.89 -3.05 9.98
N HIS A 267 23.54 -3.01 11.26
CA HIS A 267 23.42 -4.21 12.10
C HIS A 267 22.03 -4.86 12.01
N ALA A 268 21.03 -4.14 11.49
CA ALA A 268 19.63 -4.55 11.56
C ALA A 268 19.36 -5.92 10.93
N ALA A 269 19.90 -6.18 9.73
CA ALA A 269 19.72 -7.43 9.00
C ALA A 269 20.43 -8.62 9.67
N SER A 270 21.40 -8.38 10.57
CA SER A 270 22.07 -9.44 11.32
C SER A 270 21.23 -9.98 12.48
N ALA A 271 20.26 -9.21 12.98
CA ALA A 271 19.52 -9.54 14.20
C ALA A 271 18.84 -10.93 14.15
N ILE A 272 18.32 -11.33 12.99
CA ILE A 272 17.60 -12.61 12.86
C ILE A 272 18.51 -13.82 13.05
N TRP A 273 19.80 -13.69 12.74
CA TRP A 273 20.77 -14.78 12.81
C TRP A 273 21.10 -15.20 14.26
N GLU A 274 20.71 -14.38 15.24
CA GLU A 274 20.78 -14.75 16.65
C GLU A 274 19.65 -15.69 17.08
N PHE A 275 18.51 -15.60 16.41
CA PHE A 275 17.29 -16.30 16.83
C PHE A 275 16.89 -17.43 15.87
N LEU A 276 17.35 -17.42 14.62
CA LEU A 276 16.99 -18.43 13.63
C LEU A 276 17.78 -19.73 13.85
N ASP A 277 17.05 -20.84 14.04
CA ASP A 277 17.64 -22.18 14.04
C ASP A 277 18.05 -22.63 12.63
N VAL A 278 19.34 -22.51 12.34
CA VAL A 278 19.93 -22.88 11.04
C VAL A 278 20.46 -24.32 11.02
N ARG A 279 20.55 -24.99 12.17
CA ARG A 279 21.03 -26.39 12.30
C ARG A 279 19.98 -27.29 12.95
N PRO A 280 18.78 -27.43 12.34
CA PRO A 280 17.72 -28.28 12.87
C PRO A 280 18.08 -29.78 12.87
N ASP A 281 19.17 -30.14 12.17
CA ASP A 281 19.77 -31.47 12.15
C ASP A 281 20.51 -31.83 13.45
N THR A 282 20.74 -30.86 14.34
CA THR A 282 21.48 -31.03 15.60
C THR A 282 20.56 -31.01 16.81
N GLU A 283 20.95 -31.70 17.88
CA GLU A 283 20.22 -31.67 19.16
C GLU A 283 20.30 -30.27 19.77
N GLY A 284 19.14 -29.62 19.98
CA GLY A 284 19.05 -28.25 20.49
C GLY A 284 19.07 -27.15 19.41
N GLY A 285 19.55 -27.45 18.20
CA GLY A 285 19.71 -26.48 17.11
C GLY A 285 20.86 -25.50 17.34
N ALA A 286 21.10 -24.62 16.36
CA ALA A 286 22.14 -23.58 16.49
C ALA A 286 21.76 -22.27 15.79
N ALA A 287 22.13 -21.15 16.42
CA ALA A 287 22.18 -19.82 15.82
C ALA A 287 23.58 -19.52 15.27
N LEU A 288 23.63 -18.56 14.34
CA LEU A 288 24.88 -18.09 13.73
C LEU A 288 25.51 -16.94 14.50
N LEU A 289 24.73 -16.20 15.28
CA LEU A 289 25.15 -14.96 15.91
C LEU A 289 24.77 -14.94 17.40
N ALA A 290 25.57 -14.28 18.21
CA ALA A 290 25.16 -13.75 19.51
C ALA A 290 25.61 -12.29 19.64
N VAL A 291 24.73 -11.41 20.12
CA VAL A 291 25.06 -10.00 20.35
C VAL A 291 25.35 -9.75 21.84
N GLU A 292 26.49 -9.15 22.14
CA GLU A 292 26.89 -8.91 23.53
C GLU A 292 26.02 -7.83 24.19
N ARG A 293 25.53 -8.11 25.40
CA ARG A 293 24.59 -7.23 26.12
C ARG A 293 24.77 -7.27 27.63
N THR A 294 24.35 -6.21 28.28
CA THR A 294 24.22 -6.12 29.73
C THR A 294 22.73 -6.05 30.11
N PRO A 295 22.20 -6.99 30.91
CA PRO A 295 20.82 -6.95 31.37
C PRO A 295 20.49 -5.66 32.13
N ALA A 296 19.30 -5.11 31.90
CA ALA A 296 18.76 -4.05 32.73
C ALA A 296 18.17 -4.65 34.02
N THR A 297 18.64 -4.19 35.19
CA THR A 297 18.10 -4.63 36.48
C THR A 297 16.82 -3.85 36.83
N GLY A 298 15.78 -4.54 37.30
CA GLY A 298 14.57 -3.90 37.86
C GLY A 298 13.47 -3.55 36.85
N THR A 299 13.52 -4.05 35.62
CA THR A 299 12.45 -3.88 34.63
C THR A 299 11.45 -5.04 34.69
N ALA A 300 10.16 -4.75 34.48
CA ALA A 300 9.10 -5.77 34.48
C ALA A 300 9.17 -6.72 33.27
N THR A 301 9.85 -6.31 32.20
CA THR A 301 10.18 -7.12 31.01
C THR A 301 11.70 -7.26 30.90
N PRO A 302 12.24 -8.41 30.42
CA PRO A 302 13.68 -8.55 30.20
C PRO A 302 14.16 -7.53 29.16
N ASP A 303 14.86 -6.50 29.61
CA ASP A 303 15.47 -5.48 28.76
C ASP A 303 17.00 -5.47 28.93
N TYR A 304 17.72 -4.87 27.99
CA TYR A 304 19.18 -4.85 27.98
C TYR A 304 19.77 -3.65 27.25
N ARG A 305 21.03 -3.38 27.57
CA ARG A 305 21.89 -2.43 26.85
C ARG A 305 22.91 -3.21 26.02
N LEU A 306 23.13 -2.78 24.78
CA LEU A 306 24.17 -3.37 23.93
C LEU A 306 25.55 -3.01 24.49
N VAL A 307 26.47 -3.97 24.47
CA VAL A 307 27.89 -3.68 24.71
C VAL A 307 28.51 -3.22 23.39
N LEU A 308 29.16 -2.05 23.43
CA LEU A 308 29.79 -1.45 22.26
C LEU A 308 31.31 -1.70 22.28
N ASP A 309 31.92 -1.76 21.10
CA ASP A 309 33.37 -1.75 20.91
C ASP A 309 33.97 -0.33 21.05
N ASP A 310 35.30 -0.22 20.89
CA ASP A 310 36.01 1.05 21.03
C ASP A 310 35.65 2.07 19.93
N GLN A 311 35.05 1.60 18.83
CA GLN A 311 34.53 2.39 17.72
C GLN A 311 33.04 2.75 17.92
N GLY A 312 32.43 2.30 19.02
CA GLY A 312 31.04 2.56 19.36
C GLY A 312 30.03 1.69 18.61
N ASN A 313 30.43 0.54 18.05
CA ASN A 313 29.54 -0.41 17.38
C ASN A 313 29.15 -1.58 18.30
N PRO A 314 27.96 -2.17 18.14
CA PRO A 314 27.57 -3.39 18.84
C PRO A 314 28.56 -4.54 18.63
N LYS A 315 28.97 -5.20 19.72
CA LYS A 315 29.85 -6.38 19.65
C LYS A 315 29.08 -7.62 19.21
N LEU A 316 29.54 -8.22 18.11
CA LEU A 316 28.96 -9.41 17.47
C LEU A 316 29.87 -10.62 17.67
N HIS A 317 29.28 -11.78 18.00
CA HIS A 317 29.98 -13.04 18.17
C HIS A 317 29.42 -14.09 17.19
N TRP A 318 30.11 -14.34 16.09
CA TRP A 318 29.70 -15.34 15.09
C TRP A 318 30.10 -16.76 15.49
N ASN A 319 29.16 -17.69 15.39
CA ASN A 319 29.34 -19.09 15.76
C ASN A 319 29.95 -19.89 14.60
N ARG A 320 31.25 -20.18 14.64
CA ARG A 320 31.96 -20.97 13.62
C ARG A 320 31.38 -22.36 13.43
N ASP A 321 30.89 -23.01 14.48
CA ASP A 321 30.41 -24.41 14.43
C ASP A 321 29.07 -24.55 13.69
N ALA A 322 28.37 -23.43 13.47
CA ALA A 322 27.16 -23.40 12.65
C ALA A 322 27.47 -23.32 11.13
N PHE A 323 28.72 -23.08 10.75
CA PHE A 323 29.19 -23.13 9.36
C PHE A 323 29.76 -24.51 9.02
N ASP A 324 29.74 -24.87 7.75
CA ASP A 324 30.43 -26.07 7.24
C ASP A 324 31.96 -25.85 7.18
N GLU A 325 32.69 -26.92 6.85
CA GLU A 325 34.16 -26.90 6.75
C GLU A 325 34.70 -25.88 5.74
N SER A 326 33.88 -25.47 4.76
CA SER A 326 34.22 -24.43 3.78
C SER A 326 33.85 -23.01 4.24
N GLY A 327 33.33 -22.87 5.45
CA GLY A 327 32.84 -21.61 5.99
C GLY A 327 31.50 -21.18 5.39
N LYS A 328 30.70 -22.10 4.84
CA LYS A 328 29.39 -21.78 4.25
C LYS A 328 28.25 -22.31 5.12
N ILE A 329 27.03 -21.84 4.86
CA ILE A 329 25.82 -22.28 5.57
C ILE A 329 24.72 -22.69 4.60
N GLN A 330 24.00 -23.74 4.97
CA GLN A 330 22.71 -24.07 4.36
C GLN A 330 21.60 -23.54 5.27
N VAL A 331 20.78 -22.63 4.75
CA VAL A 331 19.72 -21.98 5.53
C VAL A 331 18.37 -22.55 5.12
N PRO A 332 17.53 -23.02 6.05
CA PRO A 332 16.13 -23.30 5.76
C PRO A 332 15.40 -22.00 5.40
N MET A 333 15.01 -21.84 4.14
CA MET A 333 14.37 -20.62 3.63
C MET A 333 13.00 -20.90 3.02
N LEU A 334 12.07 -19.97 3.23
CA LEU A 334 10.77 -19.96 2.57
C LEU A 334 10.91 -19.44 1.14
N ARG A 335 10.20 -20.06 0.19
CA ARG A 335 10.11 -19.55 -1.20
C ARG A 335 9.23 -18.32 -1.30
N PHE A 336 8.17 -18.28 -0.50
CA PHE A 336 7.28 -17.14 -0.34
C PHE A 336 7.13 -16.87 1.17
N PRO A 337 7.03 -15.60 1.60
CA PRO A 337 6.90 -15.28 3.02
C PRO A 337 5.67 -15.97 3.62
N ALA A 338 5.79 -16.50 4.84
CA ALA A 338 4.62 -17.01 5.55
C ALA A 338 3.73 -15.84 6.00
N SER A 339 2.51 -16.16 6.40
CA SER A 339 1.57 -15.17 6.94
C SER A 339 2.18 -14.40 8.11
N ASP A 340 2.96 -15.05 8.98
CA ASP A 340 3.61 -14.42 10.12
C ASP A 340 4.68 -13.39 9.72
N ASN A 341 5.43 -13.65 8.64
CA ASN A 341 6.38 -12.70 8.08
C ASN A 341 5.66 -11.43 7.61
N CYS A 342 4.56 -11.58 6.87
CA CYS A 342 3.73 -10.46 6.44
C CYS A 342 3.15 -9.71 7.67
N MET A 343 2.66 -10.46 8.66
CA MET A 343 2.03 -9.89 9.85
C MET A 343 3.02 -9.19 10.79
N TYR A 344 4.33 -9.45 10.69
CA TYR A 344 5.35 -8.68 11.40
C TYR A 344 5.17 -7.18 11.18
N CYS A 345 4.95 -6.77 9.94
CA CYS A 345 4.73 -5.37 9.56
C CYS A 345 3.24 -4.99 9.57
N HIS A 346 2.35 -5.90 9.15
CA HIS A 346 0.93 -5.60 8.96
C HIS A 346 0.05 -5.72 10.21
N LYS A 347 0.56 -6.24 11.35
CA LYS A 347 -0.20 -6.39 12.60
C LYS A 347 -0.70 -5.07 13.16
N THR A 348 0.01 -3.97 12.97
CA THR A 348 -0.42 -2.61 13.38
C THR A 348 -1.72 -2.14 12.67
N GLY A 349 -2.11 -2.81 11.59
CA GLY A 349 -3.37 -2.57 10.86
C GLY A 349 -4.57 -3.40 11.32
N ASN A 350 -4.41 -4.33 12.27
CA ASN A 350 -5.44 -5.34 12.63
C ASN A 350 -6.81 -4.74 13.04
N SER A 351 -6.83 -3.76 13.94
CA SER A 351 -8.05 -3.07 14.41
C SER A 351 -8.66 -2.13 13.35
N ARG A 352 -7.94 -1.88 12.25
CA ARG A 352 -8.30 -0.89 11.22
C ARG A 352 -8.72 -1.53 9.90
N ARG A 353 -8.17 -2.70 9.56
CA ARG A 353 -8.39 -3.40 8.29
C ARG A 353 -9.52 -4.44 8.33
N GLY A 354 -10.03 -4.78 9.52
CA GLY A 354 -11.01 -5.86 9.69
C GLY A 354 -10.45 -7.24 9.32
N PHE A 355 -9.12 -7.40 9.38
CA PHE A 355 -8.41 -8.60 8.94
C PHE A 355 -7.37 -9.03 9.99
N TYR A 356 -7.42 -10.30 10.37
CA TYR A 356 -6.59 -10.91 11.42
C TYR A 356 -5.71 -12.00 10.81
N GLY A 357 -4.81 -11.60 9.91
CA GLY A 357 -3.86 -12.53 9.29
C GLY A 357 -4.52 -13.73 8.60
N PHE A 358 -3.76 -14.80 8.43
CA PHE A 358 -4.23 -16.11 7.95
C PHE A 358 -3.90 -17.21 8.98
N GLY A 359 -4.02 -16.90 10.27
CA GLY A 359 -3.83 -17.85 11.36
C GLY A 359 -4.98 -18.86 11.49
N PRO A 360 -4.85 -19.90 12.34
CA PRO A 360 -5.92 -20.89 12.56
C PRO A 360 -7.23 -20.29 13.09
N GLU A 361 -7.18 -19.13 13.75
CA GLU A 361 -8.33 -18.36 14.26
C GLU A 361 -9.24 -17.79 13.17
N VAL A 362 -8.76 -17.72 11.92
CA VAL A 362 -9.49 -17.20 10.75
C VAL A 362 -10.44 -18.27 10.18
N ARG A 363 -10.35 -19.51 10.62
CA ARG A 363 -11.23 -20.57 10.14
C ARG A 363 -12.66 -20.35 10.63
N VAL A 364 -13.63 -20.49 9.74
CA VAL A 364 -15.05 -20.43 10.09
C VAL A 364 -15.38 -21.51 11.14
N ARG A 365 -16.08 -21.10 12.21
CA ARG A 365 -16.47 -21.97 13.33
C ARG A 365 -17.99 -22.14 13.34
N MET A 366 -18.45 -23.31 13.78
CA MET A 366 -19.87 -23.62 13.93
C MET A 366 -20.25 -23.62 15.41
N ALA A 367 -21.43 -23.10 15.72
CA ALA A 367 -22.08 -23.21 17.02
C ALA A 367 -22.71 -24.61 17.16
N GLY A 368 -23.08 -24.98 18.40
CA GLY A 368 -23.66 -26.30 18.70
C GLY A 368 -25.03 -26.57 18.04
N ASP A 369 -25.69 -25.53 17.52
CA ASP A 369 -26.95 -25.60 16.77
C ASP A 369 -26.75 -25.68 15.24
N GLY A 370 -25.50 -25.79 14.78
CA GLY A 370 -25.15 -25.86 13.37
C GLY A 370 -25.09 -24.51 12.65
N THR A 371 -25.33 -23.40 13.35
CA THR A 371 -25.14 -22.05 12.79
C THR A 371 -23.67 -21.64 12.78
N THR A 372 -23.28 -20.79 11.84
CA THR A 372 -21.92 -20.24 11.81
C THR A 372 -21.75 -19.15 12.86
N ILE A 373 -20.67 -19.22 13.65
CA ILE A 373 -20.31 -18.18 14.61
C ILE A 373 -19.79 -16.96 13.85
N THR A 374 -20.48 -15.83 13.97
CA THR A 374 -20.06 -14.55 13.40
C THR A 374 -18.85 -14.02 14.14
N ASP A 375 -17.70 -13.98 13.47
CA ASP A 375 -16.47 -13.41 13.98
C ASP A 375 -15.83 -12.61 12.84
N PHE A 376 -15.52 -11.33 13.05
CA PHE A 376 -14.88 -10.48 12.05
C PHE A 376 -13.53 -11.00 11.53
N ARG A 377 -12.92 -11.96 12.21
CA ARG A 377 -11.66 -12.58 11.81
C ARG A 377 -11.86 -13.69 10.82
N THR A 378 -13.05 -14.30 10.73
CA THR A 378 -13.23 -15.53 9.96
C THR A 378 -13.49 -15.26 8.49
N ASP A 379 -12.90 -16.10 7.62
CA ASP A 379 -13.06 -16.03 6.17
C ASP A 379 -13.38 -17.42 5.59
N VAL A 380 -14.41 -17.51 4.74
CA VAL A 380 -14.83 -18.78 4.12
C VAL A 380 -13.77 -19.41 3.23
N HIS A 381 -12.79 -18.64 2.75
CA HIS A 381 -11.74 -19.16 1.90
C HIS A 381 -10.64 -19.88 2.70
N LYS A 382 -10.52 -19.66 4.01
CA LYS A 382 -9.48 -20.29 4.84
C LYS A 382 -9.59 -21.82 4.80
N GLY A 383 -8.54 -22.46 4.31
CA GLY A 383 -8.48 -23.92 4.16
C GLY A 383 -9.19 -24.48 2.91
N ALA A 384 -9.75 -23.63 2.05
CA ALA A 384 -10.27 -24.03 0.74
C ALA A 384 -9.11 -24.28 -0.25
N VAL A 385 -9.36 -25.03 -1.33
CA VAL A 385 -8.36 -25.28 -2.38
C VAL A 385 -8.73 -24.48 -3.64
N TRP A 386 -7.78 -23.69 -4.15
CA TRP A 386 -7.88 -23.06 -5.46
C TRP A 386 -6.99 -23.78 -6.46
N THR A 387 -7.49 -23.98 -7.68
CA THR A 387 -6.73 -24.50 -8.81
C THR A 387 -6.67 -23.43 -9.89
N GLU A 388 -5.47 -22.92 -10.15
CA GLU A 388 -5.24 -21.92 -11.19
C GLU A 388 -5.36 -22.53 -12.59
N ASP A 389 -5.57 -21.70 -13.63
CA ASP A 389 -5.78 -22.13 -15.01
C ASP A 389 -4.63 -22.98 -15.58
N ASN A 390 -3.43 -22.88 -15.00
CA ASN A 390 -2.29 -23.72 -15.32
C ASN A 390 -2.31 -25.12 -14.65
N GLY A 391 -3.39 -25.46 -13.96
CA GLY A 391 -3.61 -26.74 -13.29
C GLY A 391 -2.96 -26.87 -11.90
N GLN A 392 -2.31 -25.83 -11.39
CA GLN A 392 -1.69 -25.87 -10.06
C GLN A 392 -2.73 -25.61 -8.97
N ALA A 393 -2.88 -26.58 -8.05
CA ALA A 393 -3.77 -26.49 -6.91
C ALA A 393 -3.03 -26.17 -5.62
N ARG A 394 -3.56 -25.28 -4.78
CA ARG A 394 -3.01 -24.92 -3.46
C ARG A 394 -4.13 -24.65 -2.45
N VAL A 395 -3.85 -24.95 -1.18
CA VAL A 395 -4.72 -24.54 -0.07
C VAL A 395 -4.56 -23.04 0.17
N ILE A 396 -5.67 -22.33 0.37
CA ILE A 396 -5.71 -20.92 0.74
C ILE A 396 -5.48 -20.80 2.25
N ASP A 397 -4.24 -21.00 2.67
CA ASP A 397 -3.78 -20.86 4.05
C ASP A 397 -2.69 -19.79 4.25
N ASN A 398 -2.18 -19.26 3.15
CA ASN A 398 -1.13 -18.26 3.11
C ASN A 398 -1.60 -17.05 2.29
N CYS A 399 -1.25 -15.84 2.73
CA CYS A 399 -1.54 -14.57 2.05
C CYS A 399 -1.17 -14.59 0.55
N ASN A 400 -0.10 -15.31 0.20
CA ASN A 400 0.41 -15.41 -1.17
C ASN A 400 -0.60 -15.99 -2.17
N ALA A 401 -1.62 -16.73 -1.72
CA ALA A 401 -2.71 -17.21 -2.56
C ALA A 401 -3.42 -16.09 -3.33
N CYS A 402 -3.46 -14.87 -2.76
CA CYS A 402 -4.07 -13.70 -3.40
C CYS A 402 -3.06 -12.57 -3.64
N HIS A 403 -1.96 -12.53 -2.87
CA HIS A 403 -1.01 -11.42 -2.82
C HIS A 403 0.36 -11.74 -3.45
N ALA A 404 0.51 -12.82 -4.22
CA ALA A 404 1.74 -13.12 -4.94
C ALA A 404 1.49 -13.66 -6.36
N ARG A 405 2.12 -13.02 -7.34
CA ARG A 405 1.91 -13.31 -8.78
C ARG A 405 2.38 -14.69 -9.23
N GLN A 406 3.37 -15.26 -8.55
CA GLN A 406 4.01 -16.51 -8.95
C GLN A 406 3.68 -17.68 -8.03
N TYR A 407 2.74 -17.51 -7.09
CA TYR A 407 2.45 -18.52 -6.07
C TYR A 407 1.95 -19.84 -6.67
N TYR A 408 1.19 -19.76 -7.77
CA TYR A 408 0.69 -20.92 -8.51
C TYR A 408 1.62 -21.37 -9.65
N LYS A 409 2.92 -21.04 -9.62
CA LYS A 409 3.86 -21.60 -10.63
C LYS A 409 4.04 -23.11 -10.44
N SER A 410 4.38 -23.80 -11.52
CA SER A 410 4.72 -25.22 -11.46
C SER A 410 5.91 -25.46 -10.51
N PRO A 411 5.87 -26.50 -9.64
CA PRO A 411 7.03 -26.88 -8.83
C PRO A 411 8.28 -27.24 -9.65
N ALA A 412 8.08 -27.64 -10.91
CA ALA A 412 9.18 -27.93 -11.84
C ALA A 412 9.71 -26.69 -12.57
N ALA A 413 9.09 -25.52 -12.38
CA ALA A 413 9.62 -24.28 -12.93
C ALA A 413 10.89 -23.86 -12.18
N ASN A 414 11.86 -23.31 -12.91
CA ASN A 414 13.09 -22.81 -12.31
C ASN A 414 12.80 -21.75 -11.22
N VAL A 415 13.72 -21.65 -10.26
CA VAL A 415 13.71 -20.55 -9.29
C VAL A 415 13.99 -19.27 -10.06
N ASP A 416 13.10 -18.30 -9.91
CA ASP A 416 13.24 -16.97 -10.49
C ASP A 416 14.08 -16.16 -9.51
N LEU A 417 15.37 -16.03 -9.81
CA LEU A 417 16.34 -15.38 -8.94
C LEU A 417 16.19 -13.85 -8.95
N ASP A 418 15.41 -13.32 -9.89
CA ASP A 418 15.18 -11.91 -10.15
C ASP A 418 13.68 -11.55 -10.19
N ALA A 419 12.87 -12.35 -9.48
CA ALA A 419 11.43 -12.21 -9.40
C ALA A 419 11.01 -10.79 -8.98
N ASP A 420 9.89 -10.32 -9.52
CA ASP A 420 9.31 -9.02 -9.13
C ASP A 420 8.86 -9.06 -7.66
N HIS A 421 9.56 -8.33 -6.78
CA HIS A 421 9.24 -8.22 -5.35
C HIS A 421 8.15 -7.18 -5.03
N ASN A 422 7.40 -6.75 -6.05
CA ASN A 422 6.19 -5.97 -5.87
C ASN A 422 5.00 -6.86 -5.50
N PHE A 423 4.85 -7.18 -4.22
CA PHE A 423 3.68 -7.90 -3.72
C PHE A 423 2.40 -7.09 -3.92
N PRO A 424 1.42 -7.56 -4.73
CA PRO A 424 0.15 -6.88 -4.90
C PRO A 424 -0.44 -6.39 -3.57
N LYS A 425 -0.61 -5.07 -3.47
CA LYS A 425 -1.23 -4.45 -2.31
C LYS A 425 -2.68 -4.11 -2.61
N GLY A 426 -3.49 -4.15 -1.56
CA GLY A 426 -4.86 -3.66 -1.60
C GLY A 426 -4.89 -2.14 -1.51
N ASN A 427 -5.82 -1.64 -0.68
CA ASN A 427 -6.00 -0.23 -0.41
C ASN A 427 -5.86 -0.02 1.10
N GLY A 428 -5.06 0.95 1.50
CA GLY A 428 -4.91 1.28 2.90
C GLY A 428 -4.02 2.49 3.12
N ASP A 429 -4.43 3.34 4.05
CA ASP A 429 -3.71 4.56 4.44
C ASP A 429 -2.33 4.30 5.07
N ASN A 430 -2.12 3.06 5.51
CA ASN A 430 -0.91 2.55 6.10
C ASN A 430 -0.08 1.67 5.16
N ASP A 431 -0.37 1.69 3.86
CA ASP A 431 0.35 0.88 2.89
C ASP A 431 1.48 1.69 2.23
N VAL A 432 2.50 0.97 1.81
CA VAL A 432 3.78 1.47 1.28
C VAL A 432 3.66 2.59 0.21
N ARG A 433 2.60 2.58 -0.60
CA ARG A 433 2.35 3.53 -1.71
C ARG A 433 0.85 3.80 -1.88
N ASN A 434 0.36 4.89 -1.29
CA ASN A 434 -1.06 5.28 -1.40
C ASN A 434 -1.47 5.65 -2.84
N ASP A 435 -0.52 6.16 -3.63
CA ASP A 435 -0.74 6.44 -5.04
C ASP A 435 -0.93 5.16 -5.90
N LEU A 436 -0.49 4.02 -5.38
CA LEU A 436 -0.61 2.68 -5.99
C LEU A 436 -1.69 1.81 -5.31
N ASP A 437 -2.68 2.42 -4.65
CA ASP A 437 -3.81 1.68 -4.09
C ASP A 437 -4.46 0.78 -5.17
N ASN A 438 -4.54 -0.53 -4.89
CA ASN A 438 -5.00 -1.58 -5.81
C ASN A 438 -4.14 -1.76 -7.08
N ALA A 439 -2.85 -1.42 -7.06
CA ALA A 439 -2.04 -1.32 -8.26
C ALA A 439 -0.59 -1.82 -8.06
N PRO A 440 -0.26 -3.07 -8.44
CA PRO A 440 -1.14 -4.07 -9.03
C PRO A 440 -2.17 -4.60 -8.01
N PRO A 441 -3.39 -4.94 -8.45
CA PRO A 441 -4.41 -5.46 -7.56
C PRO A 441 -4.06 -6.90 -7.13
N PRO A 442 -4.43 -7.33 -5.92
CA PRO A 442 -4.44 -8.75 -5.55
C PRO A 442 -5.48 -9.51 -6.40
N ALA A 443 -5.49 -10.84 -6.29
CA ALA A 443 -6.51 -11.66 -6.95
C ALA A 443 -7.93 -11.19 -6.56
N SER A 444 -8.78 -10.93 -7.56
CA SER A 444 -10.15 -10.45 -7.33
C SER A 444 -11.14 -11.59 -7.17
N CYS A 445 -12.32 -11.30 -6.61
CA CYS A 445 -13.41 -12.28 -6.55
C CYS A 445 -13.77 -12.77 -7.96
N GLU A 446 -13.85 -11.86 -8.93
CA GLU A 446 -14.18 -12.20 -10.32
C GLU A 446 -13.12 -13.07 -10.99
N HIS A 447 -11.84 -12.97 -10.61
CA HIS A 447 -10.79 -13.86 -11.12
C HIS A 447 -11.17 -15.33 -10.87
N CYS A 448 -11.41 -15.69 -9.61
CA CYS A 448 -11.67 -17.06 -9.23
C CYS A 448 -13.11 -17.53 -9.52
N HIS A 449 -14.09 -16.64 -9.40
CA HIS A 449 -15.50 -17.01 -9.45
C HIS A 449 -16.19 -16.78 -10.80
N ASP A 450 -15.55 -16.10 -11.76
CA ASP A 450 -16.19 -15.75 -13.04
C ASP A 450 -15.26 -15.86 -14.27
N GLN A 451 -14.00 -15.43 -14.15
CA GLN A 451 -13.10 -15.26 -15.31
C GLN A 451 -12.20 -16.47 -15.59
N ALA A 452 -11.83 -17.24 -14.56
CA ALA A 452 -11.02 -18.44 -14.71
C ALA A 452 -11.65 -19.46 -15.67
N ALA A 453 -10.83 -20.29 -16.30
CA ALA A 453 -11.31 -21.36 -17.19
C ALA A 453 -12.21 -22.36 -16.45
N LYS A 454 -12.02 -22.52 -15.14
CA LYS A 454 -12.86 -23.31 -14.24
C LYS A 454 -13.25 -22.49 -13.01
N PRO A 455 -14.32 -21.68 -13.08
CA PRO A 455 -14.73 -20.84 -11.96
C PRO A 455 -15.09 -21.66 -10.72
N ALA A 456 -14.61 -21.24 -9.54
CA ALA A 456 -14.95 -21.88 -8.26
C ALA A 456 -16.34 -21.46 -7.81
N LEU A 457 -17.39 -22.10 -8.31
CA LEU A 457 -18.77 -21.81 -7.90
C LEU A 457 -19.27 -22.93 -6.98
N PRO A 458 -19.41 -22.70 -5.65
CA PRO A 458 -19.83 -23.73 -4.71
C PRO A 458 -21.21 -24.35 -5.03
N SER A 459 -22.04 -23.61 -5.77
CA SER A 459 -23.36 -24.04 -6.20
C SER A 459 -23.37 -24.90 -7.46
N GLY A 460 -22.23 -25.10 -8.14
CA GLY A 460 -22.12 -25.93 -9.34
C GLY A 460 -22.68 -25.32 -10.64
N HIS A 461 -23.12 -24.06 -10.60
CA HIS A 461 -23.63 -23.36 -11.79
C HIS A 461 -22.50 -22.93 -12.73
N LYS A 462 -22.85 -22.53 -13.96
CA LYS A 462 -21.86 -22.21 -15.01
C LYS A 462 -21.15 -20.87 -14.81
N ASN A 463 -21.82 -19.91 -14.19
CA ASN A 463 -21.31 -18.56 -13.96
C ASN A 463 -22.01 -17.91 -12.76
N VAL A 464 -21.48 -16.76 -12.33
CA VAL A 464 -22.02 -16.02 -11.17
C VAL A 464 -23.45 -15.55 -11.37
N LEU A 465 -23.87 -15.23 -12.60
CA LEU A 465 -25.23 -14.76 -12.90
C LEU A 465 -26.24 -15.86 -12.60
N GLU A 466 -26.02 -17.06 -13.13
CA GLU A 466 -26.88 -18.22 -12.91
C GLU A 466 -26.92 -18.60 -11.43
N ALA A 467 -25.74 -18.66 -10.78
CA ALA A 467 -25.63 -18.98 -9.36
C ALA A 467 -26.44 -18.03 -8.46
N HIS A 468 -26.27 -16.71 -8.63
CA HIS A 468 -26.95 -15.72 -7.79
C HIS A 468 -28.44 -15.66 -8.09
N ARG A 469 -28.85 -15.79 -9.36
CA ARG A 469 -30.26 -15.81 -9.72
C ARG A 469 -31.00 -16.95 -9.02
N GLU A 470 -30.45 -18.16 -9.02
CA GLU A 470 -31.10 -19.30 -8.38
C GLU A 470 -31.07 -19.20 -6.84
N ILE A 471 -29.99 -18.70 -6.25
CA ILE A 471 -29.92 -18.45 -4.80
C ILE A 471 -30.96 -17.40 -4.38
N TRP A 472 -31.06 -16.29 -5.09
CA TRP A 472 -32.02 -15.22 -4.77
C TRP A 472 -33.48 -15.64 -5.01
N LYS A 473 -33.73 -16.54 -5.96
CA LYS A 473 -35.03 -17.21 -6.08
C LYS A 473 -35.32 -18.09 -4.87
N ALA A 474 -34.37 -18.94 -4.47
CA ALA A 474 -34.52 -19.85 -3.34
C ALA A 474 -34.76 -19.11 -2.01
N ASN A 475 -34.11 -17.96 -1.81
CA ASN A 475 -34.32 -17.10 -0.64
C ASN A 475 -35.65 -16.34 -0.66
N GLY A 476 -36.37 -16.34 -1.80
CA GLY A 476 -37.63 -15.60 -1.96
C GLY A 476 -37.45 -14.11 -2.28
N ASP A 477 -36.23 -13.64 -2.50
CA ASP A 477 -35.93 -12.25 -2.88
C ASP A 477 -36.50 -11.88 -4.25
N MET A 478 -36.64 -12.88 -5.13
CA MET A 478 -37.21 -12.72 -6.47
C MET A 478 -38.74 -12.85 -6.52
N ARG A 479 -39.42 -13.00 -5.38
CA ARG A 479 -40.88 -13.11 -5.33
C ARG A 479 -41.54 -11.84 -5.87
N GLY A 480 -42.54 -12.01 -6.75
CA GLY A 480 -43.32 -10.90 -7.31
C GLY A 480 -42.69 -10.20 -8.52
N TYR A 481 -41.50 -10.63 -8.97
CA TYR A 481 -40.90 -10.17 -10.22
C TYR A 481 -41.32 -11.05 -11.41
N PRO A 482 -41.53 -10.49 -12.61
CA PRO A 482 -41.73 -11.29 -13.82
C PRO A 482 -40.48 -12.12 -14.16
N GLU A 483 -40.67 -13.36 -14.60
CA GLU A 483 -39.58 -14.31 -14.88
C GLU A 483 -38.57 -13.78 -15.91
N ASN A 484 -39.05 -13.08 -16.94
CA ASN A 484 -38.20 -12.46 -17.98
C ASN A 484 -37.35 -11.27 -17.48
N THR A 485 -37.47 -10.86 -16.21
CA THR A 485 -36.69 -9.77 -15.62
C THR A 485 -35.58 -10.22 -14.68
N LEU A 486 -35.58 -11.48 -14.25
CA LEU A 486 -34.70 -11.97 -13.18
C LEU A 486 -33.22 -11.83 -13.54
N ASP A 487 -32.84 -12.25 -14.76
CA ASP A 487 -31.45 -12.10 -15.26
C ASP A 487 -31.01 -10.64 -15.28
N ARG A 488 -31.89 -9.73 -15.72
CA ARG A 488 -31.58 -8.31 -15.77
C ARG A 488 -31.38 -7.74 -14.36
N ILE A 489 -32.20 -8.15 -13.40
CA ILE A 489 -32.08 -7.70 -11.99
C ILE A 489 -30.74 -8.19 -11.42
N THR A 490 -30.44 -9.48 -11.55
CA THR A 490 -29.19 -10.07 -11.06
C THR A 490 -27.97 -9.45 -11.71
N GLN A 491 -27.96 -9.32 -13.05
CA GLN A 491 -26.86 -8.72 -13.77
C GLN A 491 -26.65 -7.24 -13.42
N THR A 492 -27.72 -6.50 -13.16
CA THR A 492 -27.63 -5.09 -12.74
C THR A 492 -26.85 -4.99 -11.43
N HIS A 493 -27.15 -5.84 -10.44
CA HIS A 493 -26.43 -5.86 -9.17
C HIS A 493 -24.97 -6.25 -9.34
N LEU A 494 -24.66 -7.31 -10.08
CA LEU A 494 -23.28 -7.71 -10.37
C LEU A 494 -22.46 -6.62 -11.08
N ASN A 495 -23.14 -5.72 -11.80
CA ASN A 495 -22.52 -4.59 -12.50
C ASN A 495 -22.27 -3.36 -11.61
N VAL A 496 -23.07 -3.14 -10.55
CA VAL A 496 -23.04 -1.90 -9.76
C VAL A 496 -22.69 -2.10 -8.29
N VAL A 497 -22.84 -3.32 -7.75
CA VAL A 497 -22.52 -3.69 -6.37
C VAL A 497 -21.34 -4.66 -6.40
N ALA A 498 -20.31 -4.39 -5.60
CA ALA A 498 -19.17 -5.30 -5.50
C ALA A 498 -19.56 -6.54 -4.68
N CYS A 499 -18.95 -7.71 -4.98
CA CYS A 499 -19.21 -8.95 -4.24
C CYS A 499 -19.01 -8.74 -2.73
N GLN A 500 -17.99 -7.96 -2.37
CA GLN A 500 -17.66 -7.56 -1.00
C GLN A 500 -18.84 -6.89 -0.29
N THR A 501 -19.61 -6.02 -0.95
CA THR A 501 -20.75 -5.33 -0.30
C THR A 501 -21.81 -6.30 0.19
N CYS A 502 -22.01 -7.41 -0.53
CA CYS A 502 -22.97 -8.43 -0.13
C CYS A 502 -22.36 -9.47 0.81
N HIS A 503 -21.10 -9.84 0.60
CA HIS A 503 -20.45 -10.95 1.30
C HIS A 503 -19.55 -10.55 2.46
N ILE A 504 -19.28 -9.26 2.70
CA ILE A 504 -18.53 -8.79 3.86
C ILE A 504 -19.46 -7.86 4.64
N SER A 505 -20.27 -8.47 5.51
CA SER A 505 -21.32 -7.78 6.25
C SER A 505 -21.26 -8.14 7.73
N ARG A 506 -21.93 -7.32 8.56
CA ARG A 506 -22.15 -7.57 10.00
C ARG A 506 -20.84 -7.89 10.75
N LEU A 507 -19.76 -7.19 10.40
CA LEU A 507 -18.49 -7.30 11.11
C LEU A 507 -18.62 -6.69 12.50
N ALA A 508 -18.01 -7.33 13.50
CA ALA A 508 -17.97 -6.81 14.86
C ALA A 508 -16.59 -7.10 15.48
N ASP A 509 -15.98 -6.09 16.10
CA ASP A 509 -14.72 -6.18 16.84
C ASP A 509 -15.01 -6.09 18.34
N ASN A 510 -14.65 -7.14 19.10
CA ASN A 510 -14.92 -7.25 20.54
C ASN A 510 -16.38 -6.91 20.93
N GLY A 511 -17.35 -7.39 20.13
CA GLY A 511 -18.78 -7.18 20.35
C GLY A 511 -19.30 -5.79 19.95
N LYS A 512 -18.45 -4.89 19.44
CA LYS A 512 -18.86 -3.61 18.86
C LYS A 512 -18.98 -3.73 17.36
N GLU A 513 -20.05 -3.18 16.79
CA GLU A 513 -20.24 -3.12 15.35
C GLU A 513 -19.04 -2.43 14.68
N PHE A 514 -18.53 -3.04 13.61
CA PHE A 514 -17.46 -2.47 12.83
C PHE A 514 -18.03 -1.31 11.99
N PRO A 515 -17.43 -0.11 12.02
CA PRO A 515 -18.00 1.09 11.39
C PRO A 515 -17.79 1.08 9.87
N MET A 516 -18.49 0.18 9.19
CA MET A 516 -18.40 -0.02 7.75
C MET A 516 -19.21 1.05 7.01
N ARG A 517 -18.62 1.61 5.95
CA ARG A 517 -19.24 2.57 5.04
C ARG A 517 -19.23 2.04 3.62
N TYR A 518 -19.97 2.72 2.75
CA TYR A 518 -20.13 2.31 1.35
C TYR A 518 -19.93 3.48 0.42
N ARG A 519 -19.18 3.26 -0.65
CA ARG A 519 -18.90 4.27 -1.67
C ARG A 519 -18.72 3.65 -3.03
N TYR A 520 -18.73 4.47 -4.07
CA TYR A 520 -18.29 4.06 -5.39
C TYR A 520 -16.76 4.06 -5.52
N ARG A 521 -16.25 3.02 -6.16
CA ARG A 521 -14.84 2.84 -6.53
C ARG A 521 -14.74 2.14 -7.88
N VAL A 522 -13.66 2.42 -8.62
CA VAL A 522 -13.35 1.71 -9.86
C VAL A 522 -12.81 0.31 -9.51
N GLY A 523 -13.58 -0.75 -9.84
CA GLY A 523 -13.17 -2.14 -9.68
C GLY A 523 -12.22 -2.61 -10.79
N TYR A 524 -11.78 -3.87 -10.70
CA TYR A 524 -10.78 -4.47 -11.61
C TYR A 524 -11.12 -4.32 -13.10
N GLY A 525 -12.38 -4.51 -13.49
CA GLY A 525 -12.85 -4.35 -14.87
C GLY A 525 -13.03 -2.90 -15.34
N GLY A 526 -12.52 -1.91 -14.60
CA GLY A 526 -12.66 -0.48 -14.91
C GLY A 526 -14.08 0.08 -14.68
N ARG A 527 -15.00 -0.75 -14.17
CA ARG A 527 -16.37 -0.36 -13.85
C ARG A 527 -16.45 0.22 -12.43
N LEU A 528 -17.30 1.21 -12.28
CA LEU A 528 -17.60 1.79 -10.99
C LEU A 528 -18.60 0.89 -10.24
N LYS A 529 -18.22 0.37 -9.08
CA LYS A 529 -19.08 -0.44 -8.20
C LYS A 529 -19.12 0.15 -6.79
N ILE A 530 -20.16 -0.15 -6.04
CA ILE A 530 -20.28 0.15 -4.62
C ILE A 530 -19.43 -0.85 -3.84
N PHE A 531 -18.51 -0.39 -3.00
CA PHE A 531 -17.63 -1.20 -2.16
C PHE A 531 -17.81 -0.87 -0.68
N PRO A 532 -17.70 -1.86 0.22
CA PRO A 532 -17.61 -1.61 1.65
C PRO A 532 -16.19 -1.18 2.01
N TYR A 533 -16.07 -0.25 2.95
CA TYR A 533 -14.78 0.24 3.41
C TYR A 533 -14.83 0.73 4.86
N LYS A 534 -13.66 0.91 5.49
CA LYS A 534 -13.53 1.64 6.75
C LYS A 534 -12.91 3.02 6.48
N PRO A 535 -13.62 4.12 6.81
CA PRO A 535 -13.08 5.47 6.65
C PRO A 535 -11.95 5.76 7.65
N ALA A 536 -10.98 6.57 7.24
CA ALA A 536 -9.97 7.14 8.13
C ALA A 536 -10.21 8.64 8.32
N TYR A 537 -11.06 8.98 9.29
CA TYR A 537 -11.37 10.37 9.67
C TYR A 537 -10.17 11.03 10.34
N ARG A 538 -9.81 12.22 9.82
CA ARG A 538 -8.67 13.02 10.28
C ARG A 538 -8.97 14.50 10.11
N TYR A 539 -8.09 15.34 10.64
CA TYR A 539 -7.94 16.69 10.12
C TYR A 539 -6.47 17.04 9.95
N PHE A 540 -6.20 18.06 9.14
CA PHE A 540 -4.90 18.72 9.09
C PHE A 540 -5.07 20.22 9.30
N VAL A 541 -4.00 20.88 9.74
CA VAL A 541 -3.98 22.32 9.99
C VAL A 541 -3.35 23.00 8.78
N GLN A 542 -4.08 23.88 8.11
CA GLN A 542 -3.65 24.51 6.86
C GLN A 542 -3.73 26.03 6.94
N ASP A 543 -2.71 26.70 6.45
CA ASP A 543 -2.80 28.12 6.13
C ASP A 543 -3.55 28.32 4.82
N ARG A 544 -4.69 29.03 4.89
CA ARG A 544 -5.55 29.32 3.73
C ARG A 544 -4.83 30.18 2.68
N THR A 545 -3.94 31.05 3.12
CA THR A 545 -3.29 32.04 2.24
C THR A 545 -2.22 31.39 1.36
N SER A 546 -1.34 30.58 1.95
CA SER A 546 -0.30 29.85 1.21
C SER A 546 -0.73 28.47 0.70
N GLY A 547 -1.81 27.90 1.24
CA GLY A 547 -2.22 26.51 1.00
C GLY A 547 -1.35 25.47 1.73
N ARG A 548 -0.40 25.91 2.57
CA ARG A 548 0.55 25.04 3.27
C ARG A 548 -0.09 24.35 4.47
N VAL A 549 0.18 23.05 4.63
CA VAL A 549 -0.16 22.30 5.85
C VAL A 549 0.97 22.44 6.86
N LEU A 550 0.62 22.73 8.12
CA LEU A 550 1.58 22.84 9.21
C LEU A 550 2.10 21.45 9.60
N ASN A 551 3.41 21.39 9.85
CA ASN A 551 4.07 20.15 10.28
C ASN A 551 3.91 19.91 11.78
N ARG A 552 4.22 18.69 12.25
CA ARG A 552 4.02 18.32 13.67
C ARG A 552 4.84 19.21 14.60
N TYR A 553 6.09 19.49 14.24
CA TYR A 553 6.99 20.37 14.97
C TYR A 553 6.40 21.78 15.16
N GLU A 554 5.91 22.42 14.11
CA GLU A 554 5.27 23.74 14.17
C GLU A 554 3.99 23.72 15.00
N ARG A 555 3.24 22.63 14.92
CA ARG A 555 2.00 22.50 15.67
C ARG A 555 2.23 22.43 17.16
N PHE A 556 3.32 21.78 17.58
CA PHE A 556 3.66 21.58 18.97
C PHE A 556 4.60 22.65 19.53
N SER A 557 5.30 23.41 18.68
CA SER A 557 6.18 24.50 19.13
C SER A 557 5.45 25.66 19.82
N VAL A 558 4.12 25.69 19.76
CA VAL A 558 3.28 26.70 20.43
C VAL A 558 2.57 26.14 21.66
N ILE A 559 2.90 24.92 22.09
CA ILE A 559 2.24 24.23 23.20
C ILE A 559 3.30 23.75 24.20
N GLU A 560 3.09 24.05 25.48
CA GLU A 560 3.95 23.61 26.58
C GLU A 560 3.11 22.83 27.59
N GLU A 561 3.59 21.67 28.06
CA GLU A 561 2.93 20.95 29.14
C GLU A 561 3.07 21.72 30.46
N ARG A 562 1.94 21.95 31.14
CA ARG A 562 1.89 22.63 32.45
C ARG A 562 0.95 21.88 33.39
N THR A 563 1.22 21.97 34.69
CA THR A 563 0.35 21.41 35.72
C THR A 563 -0.68 22.45 36.17
N GLY A 564 -1.95 22.06 36.14
CA GLY A 564 -3.08 22.84 36.61
C GLY A 564 -3.15 22.93 38.13
N SER A 565 -4.01 23.82 38.63
CA SER A 565 -4.23 23.99 40.08
C SER A 565 -4.89 22.77 40.75
N ASP A 566 -5.50 21.89 39.97
CA ASP A 566 -6.10 20.62 40.39
C ASP A 566 -5.10 19.46 40.38
N GLY A 567 -3.83 19.71 40.02
CA GLY A 567 -2.78 18.70 39.88
C GLY A 567 -2.82 17.92 38.56
N GLY A 568 -3.75 18.21 37.65
CA GLY A 568 -3.80 17.60 36.32
C GLY A 568 -2.93 18.34 35.30
N ASN A 569 -2.26 17.62 34.41
CA ASN A 569 -1.47 18.25 33.33
C ASN A 569 -2.38 18.69 32.16
N TYR A 570 -2.05 19.82 31.55
CA TYR A 570 -2.67 20.35 30.35
C TYR A 570 -1.61 20.92 29.40
N GLY A 571 -1.93 21.06 28.11
CA GLY A 571 -1.07 21.78 27.17
C GLY A 571 -1.44 23.26 27.14
N ALA A 572 -0.56 24.13 27.60
CA ALA A 572 -0.72 25.58 27.52
C ALA A 572 -0.38 26.07 26.11
N ILE A 573 -1.34 26.72 25.44
CA ILE A 573 -1.13 27.36 24.14
C ILE A 573 -0.41 28.69 24.38
N LEU A 574 0.77 28.86 23.80
CA LEU A 574 1.62 30.03 23.99
C LEU A 574 1.63 30.93 22.75
N GLU A 575 1.66 32.24 22.99
CA GLU A 575 1.98 33.21 21.96
C GLU A 575 3.49 33.12 21.64
N PRO A 576 3.88 32.82 20.39
CA PRO A 576 5.26 32.46 20.07
C PRO A 576 6.33 33.53 20.37
N ALA A 577 6.00 34.82 20.33
CA ALA A 577 6.97 35.89 20.58
C ALA A 577 7.17 36.21 22.07
N SER A 578 6.10 36.15 22.87
CA SER A 578 6.08 36.58 24.28
C SER A 578 6.05 35.43 25.28
N GLY A 579 5.74 34.21 24.84
CA GLY A 579 5.51 33.06 25.72
C GLY A 579 4.25 33.17 26.58
N LYS A 580 3.39 34.15 26.31
CA LYS A 580 2.14 34.36 27.04
C LYS A 580 1.16 33.22 26.76
N GLU A 581 0.57 32.65 27.81
CA GLU A 581 -0.52 31.68 27.67
C GLU A 581 -1.78 32.35 27.10
N LEU A 582 -2.30 31.79 26.00
CA LEU A 582 -3.48 32.25 25.28
C LEU A 582 -4.72 31.36 25.51
N GLY A 583 -4.50 30.08 25.82
CA GLY A 583 -5.55 29.06 25.94
C GLY A 583 -4.94 27.69 26.23
N ARG A 584 -5.74 26.62 26.08
CA ARG A 584 -5.33 25.26 26.46
C ARG A 584 -5.72 24.19 25.44
N VAL A 585 -4.98 23.09 25.43
CA VAL A 585 -5.36 21.81 24.80
C VAL A 585 -5.44 20.72 25.87
N VAL A 586 -6.27 19.70 25.61
CA VAL A 586 -6.35 18.52 26.50
C VAL A 586 -5.09 17.66 26.37
N MET A 587 -4.72 16.96 27.44
CA MET A 587 -3.67 15.93 27.41
C MET A 587 -4.31 14.55 27.25
N ASN A 588 -3.81 13.75 26.31
CA ASN A 588 -4.20 12.36 26.08
C ASN A 588 -3.01 11.46 26.40
N GLY A 589 -2.82 11.13 27.69
CA GLY A 589 -1.54 10.56 28.15
C GLY A 589 -0.43 11.60 27.98
N ASP A 590 0.64 11.24 27.28
CA ASP A 590 1.80 12.12 27.02
C ASP A 590 1.62 12.98 25.73
N GLU A 591 0.46 12.94 25.07
CA GLU A 591 0.22 13.64 23.80
C GLU A 591 -0.74 14.83 23.93
N PHE A 592 -0.46 15.90 23.17
CA PHE A 592 -1.36 17.04 23.02
C PHE A 592 -2.58 16.69 22.17
N GLY A 593 -3.77 16.83 22.75
CA GLY A 593 -5.05 16.63 22.10
C GLY A 593 -5.65 17.90 21.52
N GLU A 594 -6.99 17.92 21.45
CA GLU A 594 -7.75 19.03 20.87
C GLU A 594 -8.02 20.15 21.89
N PRO A 595 -8.20 21.40 21.43
CA PRO A 595 -8.71 22.46 22.29
C PRO A 595 -10.12 22.12 22.82
N PRO A 596 -10.39 22.26 24.13
CA PRO A 596 -11.67 21.85 24.71
C PRO A 596 -12.81 22.85 24.47
N THR A 597 -12.52 24.10 24.07
CA THR A 597 -13.53 25.14 23.90
C THR A 597 -13.35 25.95 22.61
N PHE A 598 -14.40 26.68 22.21
CA PHE A 598 -14.33 27.65 21.11
C PHE A 598 -13.22 28.70 21.29
N ALA A 599 -13.03 29.18 22.52
CA ALA A 599 -12.01 30.19 22.82
C ALA A 599 -10.59 29.62 22.67
N ASP A 600 -10.39 28.37 23.09
CA ASP A 600 -9.10 27.70 22.96
C ASP A 600 -8.73 27.39 21.50
N TYR A 601 -9.72 27.01 20.67
CA TYR A 601 -9.51 26.88 19.21
C TYR A 601 -9.08 28.21 18.58
N LYS A 602 -9.70 29.31 19.00
CA LYS A 602 -9.33 30.66 18.54
C LYS A 602 -7.92 31.04 19.01
N ALA A 603 -7.56 30.71 20.25
CA ALA A 603 -6.23 30.92 20.80
C ALA A 603 -5.17 30.12 20.03
N LEU A 604 -5.46 28.84 19.71
CA LEU A 604 -4.56 27.98 18.94
C LEU A 604 -4.36 28.51 17.51
N LYS A 605 -5.45 28.90 16.84
CA LYS A 605 -5.38 29.57 15.54
C LYS A 605 -4.52 30.83 15.61
N GLN A 606 -4.73 31.68 16.62
CA GLN A 606 -3.95 32.90 16.82
C GLN A 606 -2.45 32.60 17.01
N ALA A 607 -2.10 31.59 17.80
CA ALA A 607 -0.71 31.17 17.99
C ALA A 607 -0.08 30.68 16.67
N TYR A 608 -0.82 29.91 15.88
CA TYR A 608 -0.34 29.46 14.56
C TYR A 608 -0.19 30.61 13.55
N ASP A 609 -1.13 31.54 13.49
CA ASP A 609 -1.03 32.71 12.63
C ASP A 609 0.20 33.57 13.01
N ALA A 610 0.44 33.77 14.31
CA ALA A 610 1.61 34.48 14.82
C ALA A 610 2.93 33.76 14.47
N LEU A 611 2.97 32.43 14.67
CA LEU A 611 4.13 31.60 14.31
C LEU A 611 4.48 31.74 12.83
N LEU A 612 3.48 31.65 11.94
CA LEU A 612 3.70 31.82 10.51
C LEU A 612 4.12 33.26 10.16
N GLY A 613 3.56 34.26 10.83
CA GLY A 613 3.97 35.66 10.66
C GLY A 613 5.45 35.87 10.99
N MET A 614 5.93 35.29 12.10
CA MET A 614 7.36 35.33 12.48
C MET A 614 8.26 34.62 11.47
N LYS A 615 7.74 33.60 10.78
CA LYS A 615 8.44 32.88 9.69
C LYS A 615 8.35 33.60 8.34
N GLY A 616 7.77 34.81 8.29
CA GLY A 616 7.73 35.65 7.10
C GLY A 616 6.57 35.35 6.14
N TYR A 617 5.59 34.54 6.53
CA TYR A 617 4.40 34.29 5.71
C TYR A 617 3.48 35.52 5.74
N ALA A 618 3.07 35.99 4.57
CA ALA A 618 2.21 37.16 4.43
C ALA A 618 0.75 36.80 4.75
N MET A 619 0.11 37.57 5.64
CA MET A 619 -1.29 37.41 6.05
C MET A 619 -1.70 35.95 6.35
N PRO A 620 -1.04 35.29 7.33
CA PRO A 620 -1.41 33.92 7.70
C PRO A 620 -2.88 33.84 8.11
N ASN A 621 -3.55 32.78 7.67
CA ASN A 621 -4.92 32.49 8.04
C ASN A 621 -5.14 30.98 8.17
N VAL A 622 -4.76 30.46 9.32
CA VAL A 622 -4.82 29.04 9.65
C VAL A 622 -6.25 28.56 9.90
N ARG A 623 -6.54 27.33 9.46
CA ARG A 623 -7.80 26.61 9.67
C ARG A 623 -7.54 25.12 9.93
N PHE A 624 -8.51 24.46 10.53
CA PHE A 624 -8.54 23.01 10.74
C PHE A 624 -9.45 22.39 9.68
N VAL A 625 -8.91 21.53 8.82
CA VAL A 625 -9.65 20.92 7.71
C VAL A 625 -9.95 19.46 8.04
N TYR A 626 -11.18 19.16 8.45
CA TYR A 626 -11.64 17.80 8.72
C TYR A 626 -11.91 17.08 7.40
N ILE A 627 -11.28 15.92 7.22
CA ILE A 627 -11.26 15.18 5.97
C ILE A 627 -11.25 13.68 6.22
N GLU A 628 -11.51 12.95 5.16
CA GLU A 628 -11.21 11.53 5.03
C GLU A 628 -9.89 11.37 4.27
N SER A 629 -8.83 10.94 4.98
CA SER A 629 -7.47 11.01 4.41
C SER A 629 -7.13 9.87 3.46
N ASN A 630 -7.64 8.67 3.73
CA ASN A 630 -7.62 7.50 2.85
C ASN A 630 -8.56 6.45 3.47
N GLU A 631 -8.73 5.31 2.82
CA GLU A 631 -9.81 4.38 3.04
C GLU A 631 -9.36 2.94 2.91
N TYR A 632 -9.91 2.10 3.79
CA TYR A 632 -9.63 0.68 3.79
C TYR A 632 -10.76 -0.08 3.11
N ALA A 633 -10.59 -0.38 1.82
CA ALA A 633 -11.52 -1.25 1.11
C ALA A 633 -11.53 -2.64 1.77
N LEU A 634 -12.69 -3.08 2.25
CA LEU A 634 -12.81 -4.39 2.88
C LEU A 634 -12.82 -5.45 1.79
N SER A 635 -11.90 -6.40 1.90
CA SER A 635 -11.66 -7.48 0.94
C SER A 635 -11.49 -8.85 1.59
N HIS A 636 -11.57 -8.89 2.93
CA HIS A 636 -11.43 -10.10 3.74
C HIS A 636 -12.65 -10.26 4.65
N ALA A 637 -12.68 -11.36 5.39
CA ALA A 637 -13.79 -11.75 6.25
C ALA A 637 -15.06 -12.06 5.44
N THR A 638 -14.85 -12.69 4.27
CA THR A 638 -15.94 -13.10 3.38
C THR A 638 -16.85 -14.09 4.09
N ARG A 639 -18.15 -13.81 4.06
CA ARG A 639 -19.22 -14.57 4.72
C ARG A 639 -19.84 -15.60 3.78
N PRO A 640 -20.30 -16.75 4.32
CA PRO A 640 -21.02 -17.73 3.54
C PRO A 640 -22.37 -17.16 3.06
N SER A 641 -22.92 -17.73 1.99
CA SER A 641 -24.17 -17.24 1.35
C SER A 641 -25.33 -16.97 2.32
N PRO A 642 -25.61 -17.80 3.37
CA PRO A 642 -26.70 -17.53 4.30
C PRO A 642 -26.53 -16.27 5.16
N GLN A 643 -25.30 -15.75 5.25
CA GLN A 643 -24.96 -14.55 6.01
C GLN A 643 -24.75 -13.31 5.11
N ALA A 644 -24.89 -13.48 3.79
CA ALA A 644 -24.79 -12.36 2.86
C ALA A 644 -25.96 -11.38 3.04
N VAL A 645 -25.76 -10.13 2.62
CA VAL A 645 -26.80 -9.09 2.60
C VAL A 645 -27.98 -9.55 1.74
N GLN A 646 -29.20 -9.42 2.25
CA GLN A 646 -30.45 -9.74 1.54
C GLN A 646 -31.05 -8.48 0.90
N CYS A 647 -31.99 -8.64 -0.04
CA CYS A 647 -32.59 -7.50 -0.72
C CYS A 647 -33.29 -6.51 0.23
N GLU A 648 -33.90 -7.00 1.31
CA GLU A 648 -34.58 -6.18 2.33
C GLU A 648 -33.66 -5.36 3.22
N ASP A 649 -32.37 -5.73 3.32
CA ASP A 649 -31.37 -4.91 4.01
C ASP A 649 -31.14 -3.57 3.27
N CYS A 650 -31.46 -3.50 1.97
CA CYS A 650 -31.23 -2.32 1.12
C CYS A 650 -32.52 -1.69 0.57
N HIS A 651 -33.57 -2.48 0.34
CA HIS A 651 -34.77 -2.07 -0.37
C HIS A 651 -36.04 -2.32 0.43
N ALA A 652 -37.02 -1.42 0.30
CA ALA A 652 -38.36 -1.65 0.85
C ALA A 652 -39.15 -2.67 0.01
N ARG A 653 -39.80 -3.63 0.67
CA ARG A 653 -40.66 -4.62 0.02
C ARG A 653 -42.03 -4.02 -0.30
N LYS A 654 -42.52 -4.22 -1.53
CA LYS A 654 -43.86 -3.80 -1.97
C LYS A 654 -44.91 -4.84 -1.59
N GLN A 655 -46.18 -4.45 -1.64
CA GLN A 655 -47.32 -5.35 -1.47
C GLN A 655 -47.33 -6.51 -2.49
N SER A 656 -46.79 -6.32 -3.68
CA SER A 656 -46.65 -7.38 -4.69
C SER A 656 -45.62 -8.47 -4.33
N GLY A 657 -44.91 -8.32 -3.21
CA GLY A 657 -43.78 -9.18 -2.81
C GLY A 657 -42.43 -8.75 -3.39
N ALA A 658 -42.44 -8.04 -4.53
CA ALA A 658 -41.25 -7.49 -5.17
C ALA A 658 -40.68 -6.30 -4.38
N PHE A 659 -39.40 -5.98 -4.59
CA PHE A 659 -38.77 -4.82 -3.96
C PHE A 659 -38.94 -3.53 -4.76
N SER A 660 -38.81 -2.39 -4.06
CA SER A 660 -38.60 -1.09 -4.70
C SER A 660 -37.29 -1.10 -5.49
N ALA A 661 -37.30 -0.48 -6.66
CA ALA A 661 -36.06 -0.21 -7.39
C ALA A 661 -35.23 0.92 -6.75
N LEU A 662 -35.84 1.68 -5.83
CA LEU A 662 -35.16 2.70 -5.03
C LEU A 662 -34.54 2.05 -3.79
N ILE A 663 -33.38 2.56 -3.38
CA ILE A 663 -32.78 2.25 -2.09
C ILE A 663 -33.67 2.84 -0.99
N SER A 664 -33.91 2.06 0.06
CA SER A 664 -34.66 2.52 1.23
C SER A 664 -33.84 3.56 2.01
N ALA A 665 -34.50 4.59 2.55
CA ALA A 665 -33.86 5.55 3.45
C ALA A 665 -33.25 4.85 4.68
N GLU A 666 -33.96 3.85 5.21
CA GLU A 666 -33.55 3.00 6.36
C GLU A 666 -32.64 1.83 5.95
N GLY A 667 -32.34 1.68 4.66
CA GLY A 667 -31.51 0.60 4.16
C GLY A 667 -30.02 0.83 4.41
N LEU A 668 -29.24 -0.23 4.24
CA LEU A 668 -27.78 -0.24 4.38
C LEU A 668 -27.08 0.85 3.55
N LEU A 669 -27.60 1.13 2.36
CA LEU A 669 -27.09 2.13 1.42
C LEU A 669 -27.88 3.46 1.46
N GLY A 670 -28.75 3.62 2.47
CA GLY A 670 -29.67 4.73 2.64
C GLY A 670 -29.12 5.89 3.47
N GLU A 671 -29.94 6.92 3.62
CA GLU A 671 -29.61 8.16 4.34
C GLU A 671 -29.61 8.00 5.87
N ALA A 672 -30.34 7.02 6.42
CA ALA A 672 -30.35 6.73 7.85
C ALA A 672 -29.07 6.05 8.34
N ASN A 673 -28.26 5.50 7.42
CA ASN A 673 -26.96 4.94 7.76
C ASN A 673 -25.93 6.06 7.95
N VAL A 674 -25.89 6.60 9.17
CA VAL A 674 -25.10 7.77 9.57
C VAL A 674 -23.85 7.36 10.38
N ALA A 675 -22.74 8.09 10.19
CA ALA A 675 -21.53 8.04 11.02
C ALA A 675 -21.33 9.36 11.75
N GLU A 676 -20.82 9.29 12.98
CA GLU A 676 -20.10 10.41 13.57
C GLU A 676 -18.65 10.38 13.10
N VAL A 677 -18.22 11.50 12.49
CA VAL A 677 -16.85 11.72 12.02
C VAL A 677 -16.00 12.27 13.17
N ALA A 678 -16.51 13.30 13.85
CA ALA A 678 -15.89 13.95 15.00
C ALA A 678 -16.92 14.78 15.78
N LYS A 679 -16.57 15.14 17.00
CA LYS A 679 -17.35 16.06 17.84
C LYS A 679 -16.56 17.35 18.08
N LEU A 680 -17.07 18.46 17.58
CA LEU A 680 -16.56 19.79 17.93
C LEU A 680 -17.15 20.24 19.27
N PRO A 681 -16.41 21.04 20.06
CA PRO A 681 -16.96 21.62 21.29
C PRO A 681 -18.04 22.67 21.01
N ASP A 682 -18.03 23.28 19.82
CA ASP A 682 -18.99 24.32 19.42
C ASP A 682 -19.13 24.38 17.89
N ARG A 683 -20.36 24.31 17.37
CA ARG A 683 -20.66 24.43 15.93
C ARG A 683 -20.17 25.75 15.34
N ARG A 684 -20.12 26.83 16.13
CA ARG A 684 -19.64 28.16 15.69
C ARG A 684 -18.22 28.13 15.12
N LEU A 685 -17.42 27.10 15.43
CA LEU A 685 -16.10 26.90 14.81
C LEU A 685 -16.19 26.79 13.29
N VAL A 686 -17.24 26.13 12.77
CA VAL A 686 -17.51 26.01 11.34
C VAL A 686 -18.02 27.34 10.77
N ASP A 687 -18.98 27.96 11.46
CA ASP A 687 -19.58 29.24 11.01
C ASP A 687 -18.54 30.37 10.96
N ALA A 688 -17.56 30.36 11.88
CA ALA A 688 -16.44 31.30 11.92
C ALA A 688 -15.30 30.97 10.95
N GLY A 689 -15.36 29.84 10.24
CA GLY A 689 -14.32 29.39 9.31
C GLY A 689 -13.00 28.97 9.97
N ILE A 690 -13.01 28.71 11.28
CA ILE A 690 -11.88 28.15 12.04
C ILE A 690 -11.72 26.67 11.69
N VAL A 691 -12.85 25.96 11.65
CA VAL A 691 -12.96 24.57 11.17
C VAL A 691 -13.63 24.57 9.79
N GLU A 692 -13.09 23.78 8.86
CA GLU A 692 -13.69 23.54 7.56
C GLU A 692 -13.91 22.04 7.33
N LEU A 693 -15.00 21.72 6.64
CA LEU A 693 -15.34 20.36 6.23
C LEU A 693 -14.76 20.12 4.82
N GLY A 694 -13.76 19.26 4.74
CA GLY A 694 -13.05 18.93 3.50
C GLY A 694 -13.82 17.98 2.58
N MET A 695 -14.78 17.23 3.13
CA MET A 695 -15.63 16.32 2.34
C MET A 695 -17.00 16.95 2.05
N PRO A 696 -17.51 16.86 0.81
CA PRO A 696 -18.79 17.49 0.43
C PRO A 696 -20.01 16.83 1.10
N TYR A 697 -19.84 15.65 1.69
CA TYR A 697 -20.88 14.89 2.40
C TYR A 697 -20.79 15.01 3.93
N TYR A 698 -19.83 15.78 4.45
CA TYR A 698 -19.78 16.10 5.88
C TYR A 698 -20.79 17.19 6.21
N LYS A 699 -21.54 16.98 7.30
CA LYS A 699 -22.56 17.91 7.79
C LYS A 699 -22.32 18.15 9.29
N VAL A 700 -22.30 19.41 9.70
CA VAL A 700 -22.26 19.78 11.12
C VAL A 700 -23.68 19.88 11.68
N GLN A 701 -23.90 19.22 12.81
CA GLN A 701 -25.14 19.26 13.58
C GLN A 701 -25.12 20.42 14.58
N ASP A 702 -26.29 20.83 15.08
CA ASP A 702 -26.41 21.91 16.07
C ASP A 702 -25.60 21.64 17.34
N ASP A 703 -25.48 20.38 17.73
CA ASP A 703 -24.70 19.97 18.89
C ASP A 703 -23.18 20.00 18.66
N GLY A 704 -22.69 20.27 17.45
CA GLY A 704 -21.27 20.28 17.08
C GLY A 704 -20.75 18.95 16.52
N ARG A 705 -21.56 17.89 16.41
CA ARG A 705 -21.16 16.66 15.71
C ARG A 705 -20.99 16.91 14.23
N ILE A 706 -19.89 16.44 13.67
CA ILE A 706 -19.70 16.29 12.23
C ILE A 706 -20.15 14.87 11.88
N VAL A 707 -21.09 14.74 10.95
CA VAL A 707 -21.63 13.46 10.52
C VAL A 707 -21.55 13.29 9.01
N GLU A 708 -21.57 12.04 8.58
CA GLU A 708 -21.78 11.64 7.19
C GLU A 708 -22.93 10.63 7.10
N ASN A 709 -23.58 10.52 5.94
CA ASN A 709 -24.49 9.42 5.65
C ASN A 709 -24.12 8.77 4.32
N VAL A 710 -24.43 7.47 4.19
CA VAL A 710 -24.01 6.67 3.05
C VAL A 710 -24.59 7.18 1.72
N ALA A 711 -25.82 7.70 1.69
CA ALA A 711 -26.41 8.23 0.47
C ALA A 711 -25.61 9.42 -0.11
N ASP A 712 -25.19 10.36 0.74
CA ASP A 712 -24.36 11.50 0.32
C ASP A 712 -22.95 11.07 -0.09
N VAL A 713 -22.36 10.10 0.62
CA VAL A 713 -21.06 9.50 0.25
C VAL A 713 -21.16 8.85 -1.14
N LEU A 714 -22.21 8.07 -1.41
CA LEU A 714 -22.45 7.46 -2.72
C LEU A 714 -22.66 8.50 -3.81
N TYR A 715 -23.37 9.59 -3.53
CA TYR A 715 -23.52 10.68 -4.50
C TYR A 715 -22.18 11.31 -4.85
N ALA A 716 -21.38 11.68 -3.85
CA ALA A 716 -20.08 12.32 -4.04
C ALA A 716 -19.07 11.38 -4.72
N SER A 717 -18.94 10.15 -4.23
CA SER A 717 -17.99 9.16 -4.75
C SER A 717 -18.32 8.68 -6.16
N ARG A 718 -19.57 8.82 -6.61
CA ARG A 718 -19.95 8.58 -8.00
C ARG A 718 -19.33 9.62 -8.95
N LEU A 719 -19.16 10.85 -8.47
CA LEU A 719 -18.55 11.95 -9.22
C LEU A 719 -17.02 11.92 -9.11
N ASP A 720 -16.51 11.62 -7.92
CA ASP A 720 -15.09 11.45 -7.65
C ASP A 720 -14.81 10.14 -6.89
N PRO A 721 -14.40 9.07 -7.60
CA PRO A 721 -14.17 7.76 -7.00
C PRO A 721 -12.78 7.62 -6.38
N SER A 722 -12.04 8.71 -6.21
CA SER A 722 -10.72 8.74 -5.57
C SER A 722 -10.77 8.22 -4.14
N MET A 723 -9.91 7.26 -3.80
CA MET A 723 -9.89 6.62 -2.48
C MET A 723 -8.93 7.31 -1.48
N SER A 724 -8.00 8.13 -1.97
CA SER A 724 -6.96 8.75 -1.12
C SER A 724 -6.91 10.27 -1.25
N ILE A 725 -6.34 10.93 -0.23
CA ILE A 725 -6.05 12.37 -0.24
C ILE A 725 -5.05 12.77 -1.34
N LEU A 726 -4.23 11.82 -1.81
CA LEU A 726 -3.32 12.03 -2.95
C LEU A 726 -4.08 12.13 -4.28
N ARG A 727 -5.32 11.65 -4.30
CA ARG A 727 -6.21 11.61 -5.46
C ARG A 727 -5.57 11.03 -6.71
N SER A 728 -4.71 10.02 -6.54
CA SER A 728 -3.93 9.45 -7.63
C SER A 728 -4.82 8.96 -8.77
N GLU A 729 -6.01 8.42 -8.49
CA GLU A 729 -7.00 7.95 -9.48
C GLU A 729 -7.58 9.06 -10.35
N THR A 730 -7.48 10.32 -9.91
CA THR A 730 -7.86 11.50 -10.69
C THR A 730 -6.65 12.32 -11.14
N ALA A 731 -5.46 12.00 -10.65
CA ALA A 731 -4.24 12.67 -11.03
C ALA A 731 -4.00 12.50 -12.53
N ARG A 732 -3.86 13.64 -13.19
CA ARG A 732 -3.58 13.73 -14.62
C ARG A 732 -2.09 13.86 -14.88
N THR A 733 -1.26 13.38 -13.97
CA THR A 733 0.19 13.29 -14.09
C THR A 733 0.62 11.96 -13.52
N VAL A 734 1.50 11.29 -14.25
CA VAL A 734 2.19 10.07 -13.82
C VAL A 734 3.67 10.32 -14.04
N GLU A 735 4.46 10.10 -13.02
CA GLU A 735 5.92 10.19 -13.06
C GLU A 735 6.50 9.07 -12.23
N ASN A 736 7.39 8.27 -12.82
CA ASN A 736 7.95 7.06 -12.22
C ASN A 736 9.10 6.54 -13.09
N GLU A 737 9.90 5.64 -12.51
CA GLU A 737 10.99 4.96 -13.23
C GLU A 737 10.49 4.10 -14.39
N PHE A 738 11.34 3.93 -15.40
CA PHE A 738 11.14 2.92 -16.42
C PHE A 738 11.38 1.54 -15.83
N LYS A 739 10.44 0.63 -16.08
CA LYS A 739 10.56 -0.78 -15.71
C LYS A 739 11.34 -1.52 -16.79
N THR A 740 12.38 -2.24 -16.40
CA THR A 740 13.03 -3.22 -17.26
C THR A 740 12.20 -4.49 -17.25
N LEU A 741 11.63 -4.82 -18.39
CA LEU A 741 10.79 -6.00 -18.58
C LEU A 741 11.29 -6.79 -19.78
N SER A 742 10.97 -8.07 -19.84
CA SER A 742 11.04 -8.77 -21.13
C SER A 742 10.13 -8.07 -22.14
N ARG A 743 10.46 -8.19 -23.43
CA ARG A 743 9.62 -7.62 -24.48
C ARG A 743 8.16 -8.08 -24.38
N ALA A 744 7.93 -9.35 -24.04
CA ALA A 744 6.59 -9.90 -23.89
C ALA A 744 5.82 -9.22 -22.74
N GLU A 745 6.46 -9.07 -21.58
CA GLU A 745 5.86 -8.41 -20.41
C GLU A 745 5.57 -6.92 -20.67
N ALA A 746 6.46 -6.20 -21.38
CA ALA A 746 6.23 -4.81 -21.73
C ALA A 746 5.03 -4.63 -22.67
N LEU A 747 4.87 -5.52 -23.64
CA LEU A 747 3.73 -5.52 -24.56
C LEU A 747 2.41 -5.87 -23.84
N ALA A 748 2.45 -6.87 -22.95
CA ALA A 748 1.31 -7.25 -22.11
C ALA A 748 0.91 -6.13 -21.14
N PHE A 749 1.89 -5.44 -20.54
CA PHE A 749 1.61 -4.27 -19.70
C PHE A 749 0.94 -3.16 -20.49
N ALA A 750 1.37 -2.92 -21.73
CA ALA A 750 0.76 -1.91 -22.59
C ALA A 750 -0.63 -2.31 -23.11
N ASP A 751 -1.21 -3.45 -22.68
CA ASP A 751 -2.49 -3.98 -23.15
C ASP A 751 -2.57 -4.00 -24.69
N LEU A 752 -1.48 -4.47 -25.32
CA LEU A 752 -1.39 -4.70 -26.75
C LEU A 752 -1.77 -6.16 -27.04
N ASP A 753 -2.65 -6.35 -28.02
CA ASP A 753 -2.99 -7.70 -28.49
C ASP A 753 -1.79 -8.36 -29.18
N GLU A 754 -1.84 -9.69 -29.29
CA GLU A 754 -0.73 -10.48 -29.86
C GLU A 754 -0.35 -10.02 -31.28
N ALA A 755 -1.35 -9.69 -32.11
CA ALA A 755 -1.13 -9.20 -33.46
C ALA A 755 -0.38 -7.86 -33.47
N ALA A 756 -0.75 -6.92 -32.59
CA ALA A 756 -0.01 -5.68 -32.38
C ALA A 756 1.41 -5.96 -31.88
N GLY A 757 1.58 -6.90 -30.94
CA GLY A 757 2.88 -7.30 -30.42
C GLY A 757 3.82 -7.83 -31.50
N GLN A 758 3.35 -8.76 -32.33
CA GLN A 758 4.10 -9.32 -33.47
C GLN A 758 4.50 -8.22 -34.45
N LYS A 759 3.60 -7.28 -34.75
CA LYS A 759 3.87 -6.15 -35.66
C LYS A 759 4.94 -5.20 -35.13
N LEU A 760 5.05 -5.07 -33.81
CA LEU A 760 6.00 -4.19 -33.14
C LEU A 760 7.34 -4.87 -32.81
N ALA A 761 7.49 -6.17 -33.08
CA ALA A 761 8.70 -6.91 -32.75
C ALA A 761 9.98 -6.32 -33.39
N ALA A 762 9.87 -5.80 -34.63
CA ALA A 762 10.99 -5.15 -35.31
C ALA A 762 11.37 -3.78 -34.71
N ASP A 763 10.45 -3.14 -33.98
CA ASP A 763 10.67 -1.87 -33.28
C ASP A 763 11.27 -2.06 -31.88
N LEU A 764 11.23 -3.28 -31.36
CA LEU A 764 11.83 -3.68 -30.09
C LEU A 764 12.75 -4.90 -30.33
N PRO A 765 13.92 -4.68 -30.98
CA PRO A 765 14.79 -5.76 -31.42
C PRO A 765 15.48 -6.51 -30.27
N SER A 766 15.62 -5.87 -29.09
CA SER A 766 16.14 -6.51 -27.88
C SER A 766 15.12 -7.47 -27.26
N GLY A 767 15.61 -8.47 -26.53
CA GLY A 767 14.78 -9.35 -25.70
C GLY A 767 14.12 -8.63 -24.52
N GLU A 768 14.67 -7.48 -24.14
CA GLU A 768 14.19 -6.64 -23.03
C GLU A 768 13.74 -5.26 -23.52
N ALA A 769 12.81 -4.65 -22.81
CA ALA A 769 12.33 -3.30 -23.08
C ALA A 769 12.28 -2.48 -21.78
N LEU A 770 12.51 -1.18 -21.92
CA LEU A 770 12.23 -0.21 -20.87
C LEU A 770 10.83 0.34 -21.09
N LEU A 771 9.99 0.21 -20.08
CA LEU A 771 8.60 0.59 -20.11
C LEU A 771 8.33 1.69 -19.08
N PHE A 772 7.71 2.78 -19.52
CA PHE A 772 7.11 3.78 -18.66
C PHE A 772 5.61 3.86 -18.92
N GLY A 773 4.80 3.83 -17.87
CA GLY A 773 3.34 3.94 -17.97
C GLY A 773 2.66 3.61 -16.66
N SER A 774 1.36 3.85 -16.61
CA SER A 774 0.54 3.47 -15.46
C SER A 774 -0.78 2.84 -15.92
N LYS A 775 -1.17 1.77 -15.24
CA LYS A 775 -2.51 1.18 -15.36
C LYS A 775 -3.52 1.88 -14.46
N VAL A 776 -3.04 2.74 -13.56
CA VAL A 776 -3.86 3.50 -12.61
C VAL A 776 -3.77 5.00 -12.87
N GLY A 777 -4.60 5.74 -12.15
CA GLY A 777 -4.73 7.18 -12.33
C GLY A 777 -5.90 7.57 -13.21
N HIS A 778 -5.92 8.85 -13.59
CA HIS A 778 -7.01 9.42 -14.37
C HIS A 778 -7.23 8.64 -15.67
N SER A 779 -8.49 8.45 -16.08
CA SER A 779 -8.85 7.65 -17.25
C SER A 779 -8.12 8.05 -18.53
N SER A 780 -7.78 9.33 -18.69
CA SER A 780 -6.95 9.83 -19.80
C SER A 780 -5.54 9.26 -19.85
N LEU A 781 -4.94 8.94 -18.70
CA LEU A 781 -3.59 8.36 -18.59
C LEU A 781 -3.61 6.84 -18.51
N ARG A 782 -4.71 6.22 -18.10
CA ARG A 782 -4.83 4.75 -18.11
C ARG A 782 -4.62 4.21 -19.52
N GLY A 783 -3.69 3.27 -19.64
CA GLY A 783 -3.32 2.69 -20.92
C GLY A 783 -2.34 3.53 -21.75
N PHE A 784 -1.86 4.66 -21.24
CA PHE A 784 -0.65 5.25 -21.76
C PHE A 784 0.53 4.32 -21.51
N ALA A 785 1.36 4.10 -22.52
CA ALA A 785 2.64 3.43 -22.37
C ALA A 785 3.68 4.06 -23.30
N LEU A 786 4.88 4.26 -22.78
CA LEU A 786 6.08 4.60 -23.52
C LEU A 786 7.04 3.41 -23.42
N ILE A 787 7.35 2.79 -24.54
CA ILE A 787 8.20 1.61 -24.61
C ILE A 787 9.42 1.95 -25.45
N GLN A 788 10.62 1.72 -24.92
CA GLN A 788 11.87 1.85 -25.67
C GLN A 788 12.69 0.58 -25.55
N THR A 789 13.56 0.37 -26.53
CA THR A 789 14.55 -0.72 -26.51
C THR A 789 15.49 -0.52 -25.30
N ARG A 790 15.84 -1.61 -24.60
CA ARG A 790 16.99 -1.58 -23.68
C ARG A 790 18.23 -1.89 -24.50
N GLY A 791 19.08 -0.88 -24.70
CA GLY A 791 20.31 -0.96 -25.48
C GLY A 791 21.51 -0.36 -24.75
N THR A 792 22.65 -0.30 -25.43
CA THR A 792 23.94 0.13 -24.86
C THR A 792 23.90 1.55 -24.30
N ARG A 793 23.11 2.46 -24.91
CA ARG A 793 23.03 3.84 -24.42
C ARG A 793 22.20 3.93 -23.16
N THR A 794 21.11 3.18 -23.05
CA THR A 794 20.29 3.11 -21.83
C THR A 794 21.05 2.50 -20.67
N LEU A 795 21.90 1.51 -20.91
CA LEU A 795 22.78 0.94 -19.90
C LEU A 795 23.78 1.99 -19.34
N ALA A 796 24.23 2.93 -20.18
CA ALA A 796 25.12 4.01 -19.75
C ALA A 796 24.44 5.03 -18.81
N TYR A 797 23.11 5.04 -18.68
CA TYR A 797 22.39 5.84 -17.68
C TYR A 797 22.21 5.10 -16.33
N GLY A 798 22.90 3.96 -16.13
CA GLY A 798 22.93 3.26 -14.85
C GLY A 798 21.59 2.63 -14.45
N ASP A 799 20.80 2.20 -15.44
CA ASP A 799 19.46 1.61 -15.29
C ASP A 799 18.37 2.53 -14.68
N VAL A 800 18.63 3.83 -14.48
CA VAL A 800 17.64 4.75 -13.88
C VAL A 800 17.23 5.87 -14.83
N LEU A 801 16.26 5.54 -15.68
CA LEU A 801 15.49 6.53 -16.43
C LEU A 801 14.14 6.73 -15.77
N LYS A 802 13.69 7.97 -15.71
CA LYS A 802 12.34 8.34 -15.24
C LYS A 802 11.52 8.84 -16.42
N GLY A 803 10.25 8.48 -16.46
CA GLY A 803 9.30 9.08 -17.40
C GLY A 803 8.37 10.02 -16.66
N ARG A 804 7.84 11.02 -17.36
CA ARG A 804 6.67 11.78 -16.93
C ARG A 804 5.70 11.92 -18.07
N VAL A 805 4.43 11.62 -17.81
CA VAL A 805 3.32 11.96 -18.70
C VAL A 805 2.29 12.80 -17.94
N GLU A 806 1.86 13.89 -18.56
CA GLU A 806 0.73 14.68 -18.08
C GLU A 806 -0.36 14.70 -19.14
N SER A 807 -1.63 14.73 -18.73
CA SER A 807 -2.75 14.92 -19.64
C SER A 807 -3.54 16.17 -19.25
N ARG A 808 -4.01 16.91 -20.24
CA ARG A 808 -4.85 18.08 -20.02
C ARG A 808 -6.08 18.01 -20.91
N PRO A 809 -7.30 18.23 -20.37
CA PRO A 809 -8.48 18.42 -21.19
C PRO A 809 -8.28 19.53 -22.20
N ALA A 810 -8.66 19.27 -23.45
CA ALA A 810 -8.61 20.26 -24.49
C ALA A 810 -9.60 21.41 -24.22
N LYS A 811 -9.11 22.65 -24.29
CA LYS A 811 -9.95 23.85 -24.17
C LYS A 811 -10.60 24.15 -25.52
N ALA A 812 -11.66 24.98 -25.54
CA ALA A 812 -12.32 25.41 -26.78
C ALA A 812 -11.32 25.93 -27.83
N LYS A 813 -10.36 26.77 -27.40
CA LYS A 813 -9.27 27.28 -28.25
C LYS A 813 -8.35 26.21 -28.85
N ASP A 814 -8.19 25.08 -28.18
CA ASP A 814 -7.36 23.97 -28.68
C ASP A 814 -8.11 23.26 -29.81
N ARG A 815 -9.42 23.02 -29.59
CA ARG A 815 -10.32 22.41 -30.58
C ARG A 815 -10.43 23.27 -31.84
N THR A 816 -10.72 24.56 -31.69
CA THR A 816 -10.83 25.50 -32.83
C THR A 816 -9.54 25.56 -33.64
N ARG A 817 -8.39 25.58 -32.97
CA ARG A 817 -7.07 25.66 -33.64
C ARG A 817 -6.74 24.39 -34.41
N ILE A 818 -6.90 23.22 -33.80
CA ILE A 818 -6.61 21.94 -34.45
C ILE A 818 -7.57 21.71 -35.62
N PHE A 819 -8.85 22.04 -35.45
CA PHE A 819 -9.83 21.99 -36.52
C PHE A 819 -9.47 22.95 -37.67
N GLY A 820 -9.16 24.21 -37.35
CA GLY A 820 -8.77 25.24 -38.33
C GLY A 820 -7.48 24.93 -39.09
N GLN A 821 -6.60 24.07 -38.54
CA GLN A 821 -5.42 23.55 -39.23
C GLN A 821 -5.71 22.34 -40.14
N GLY A 822 -6.98 21.95 -40.30
CA GLY A 822 -7.40 20.84 -41.17
C GLY A 822 -7.11 19.45 -40.60
N PHE A 823 -6.90 19.34 -39.28
CA PHE A 823 -6.65 18.04 -38.63
C PHE A 823 -7.92 17.35 -38.15
N GLY A 824 -9.07 18.01 -38.19
CA GLY A 824 -10.37 17.45 -37.83
C GLY A 824 -10.73 17.64 -36.35
N ASN A 825 -11.62 16.79 -35.86
CA ASN A 825 -12.20 16.92 -34.52
C ASN A 825 -11.30 16.27 -33.47
N LEU A 826 -10.86 17.05 -32.49
CA LEU A 826 -10.06 16.55 -31.38
C LEU A 826 -10.85 15.55 -30.53
N VAL A 827 -10.32 14.34 -30.35
CA VAL A 827 -10.99 13.23 -29.64
C VAL A 827 -10.21 12.70 -28.44
N ALA A 828 -9.08 13.31 -28.12
CA ALA A 828 -8.26 12.97 -26.97
C ALA A 828 -7.81 14.22 -26.20
N ASP A 829 -7.27 13.99 -25.01
CA ASP A 829 -6.58 15.03 -24.25
C ASP A 829 -5.28 15.44 -24.94
N ILE A 830 -4.72 16.56 -24.48
CA ILE A 830 -3.37 16.97 -24.84
C ILE A 830 -2.43 16.37 -23.82
N TYR A 831 -1.54 15.49 -24.27
CA TYR A 831 -0.54 14.83 -23.45
C TYR A 831 0.78 15.59 -23.56
N SER A 832 1.52 15.73 -22.46
CA SER A 832 2.93 16.14 -22.48
C SER A 832 3.80 15.02 -21.92
N LEU A 833 4.87 14.70 -22.63
CA LEU A 833 5.81 13.63 -22.28
C LEU A 833 7.18 14.22 -21.96
N ALA A 834 7.88 13.61 -21.00
CA ALA A 834 9.29 13.83 -20.75
C ALA A 834 9.98 12.51 -20.34
N VAL A 835 11.25 12.37 -20.72
CA VAL A 835 12.18 11.36 -20.17
C VAL A 835 13.24 12.11 -19.40
N MET A 836 13.58 11.63 -18.21
CA MET A 836 14.48 12.27 -17.26
C MET A 836 15.55 11.26 -16.80
N ASP A 837 16.71 11.77 -16.39
CA ASP A 837 17.72 10.96 -15.71
C ASP A 837 17.37 10.75 -14.21
N ALA A 838 18.21 10.00 -13.50
CA ALA A 838 18.05 9.71 -12.08
C ALA A 838 17.88 10.98 -11.21
N SER A 839 18.50 12.10 -11.60
CA SER A 839 18.41 13.39 -10.91
C SER A 839 17.13 14.18 -11.19
N GLY A 840 16.25 13.65 -12.06
CA GLY A 840 15.01 14.30 -12.48
C GLY A 840 15.20 15.36 -13.58
N ARG A 841 16.41 15.50 -14.14
CA ARG A 841 16.67 16.42 -15.24
C ARG A 841 16.09 15.85 -16.54
N THR A 842 15.28 16.65 -17.23
CA THR A 842 14.68 16.26 -18.51
C THR A 842 15.76 16.12 -19.59
N LEU A 843 15.82 14.94 -20.20
CA LEU A 843 16.71 14.65 -21.32
C LEU A 843 16.17 15.31 -22.60
N PRO A 844 17.04 15.90 -23.45
CA PRO A 844 16.62 16.57 -24.68
C PRO A 844 16.19 15.60 -25.79
N GLY A 845 16.53 14.31 -25.67
CA GLY A 845 16.16 13.26 -26.62
C GLY A 845 15.85 11.94 -25.92
N LEU A 846 15.34 10.97 -26.69
CA LEU A 846 15.22 9.59 -26.24
C LEU A 846 16.59 8.92 -26.24
N VAL A 847 16.85 8.07 -25.25
CA VAL A 847 18.20 7.51 -25.03
C VAL A 847 18.65 6.61 -26.19
N GLU A 848 17.78 5.72 -26.65
CA GLU A 848 18.02 4.89 -27.85
C GLU A 848 17.50 5.54 -29.14
N GLY A 849 17.13 6.82 -29.12
CA GLY A 849 16.70 7.58 -30.29
C GLY A 849 15.29 7.29 -30.82
N THR A 850 14.66 6.18 -30.42
CA THR A 850 13.24 5.88 -30.73
C THR A 850 12.50 5.27 -29.56
N ALA A 851 11.21 5.59 -29.46
CA ALA A 851 10.29 4.93 -28.54
C ALA A 851 8.91 4.76 -29.18
N LEU A 852 8.18 3.76 -28.70
CA LEU A 852 6.79 3.51 -29.02
C LEU A 852 5.91 4.16 -27.96
N VAL A 853 4.92 4.93 -28.39
CA VAL A 853 3.89 5.48 -27.50
C VAL A 853 2.55 4.88 -27.83
N ARG A 854 1.92 4.25 -26.84
CA ARG A 854 0.51 3.89 -26.87
C ARG A 854 -0.32 5.02 -26.29
N LEU A 855 -1.33 5.47 -27.04
CA LEU A 855 -2.33 6.43 -26.57
C LEU A 855 -3.73 5.80 -26.61
N PRO A 856 -4.55 6.00 -25.57
CA PRO A 856 -5.95 5.57 -25.59
C PRO A 856 -6.74 6.35 -26.65
N TYR A 857 -7.64 5.66 -27.35
CA TYR A 857 -8.46 6.23 -28.41
C TYR A 857 -9.95 6.14 -28.08
N ARG A 858 -10.61 7.30 -28.01
CA ARG A 858 -12.03 7.43 -27.62
C ARG A 858 -12.94 7.99 -28.73
N GLY A 859 -12.39 8.21 -29.91
CA GLY A 859 -13.11 8.76 -31.06
C GLY A 859 -14.05 7.75 -31.73
N LYS A 860 -14.56 8.13 -32.90
CA LYS A 860 -15.57 7.40 -33.69
C LYS A 860 -15.00 6.69 -34.92
N ALA A 861 -13.75 6.97 -35.32
CA ALA A 861 -13.13 6.31 -36.47
C ALA A 861 -13.10 4.80 -36.29
N LYS A 862 -13.42 4.10 -37.39
CA LYS A 862 -13.45 2.63 -37.46
C LYS A 862 -12.23 2.02 -38.15
N ALA A 863 -11.42 2.85 -38.82
CA ALA A 863 -10.24 2.42 -39.53
C ALA A 863 -9.07 3.39 -39.31
N ARG A 864 -7.84 2.89 -39.46
CA ARG A 864 -6.58 3.65 -39.30
C ARG A 864 -6.55 4.93 -40.14
N GLY A 865 -7.16 4.91 -41.32
CA GLY A 865 -7.23 6.08 -42.20
C GLY A 865 -8.05 7.25 -41.66
N GLY A 866 -8.93 7.03 -40.68
CA GLY A 866 -9.83 8.03 -40.12
C GLY A 866 -9.28 8.82 -38.93
N VAL A 867 -8.07 8.50 -38.44
CA VAL A 867 -7.46 9.16 -37.27
C VAL A 867 -6.18 9.89 -37.64
N ASN A 868 -5.96 11.05 -37.02
CA ASN A 868 -4.73 11.82 -37.05
C ASN A 868 -4.07 11.76 -35.68
N VAL A 869 -2.81 11.33 -35.63
CA VAL A 869 -1.94 11.54 -34.47
C VAL A 869 -1.19 12.84 -34.68
N LEU A 870 -1.27 13.74 -33.71
CA LEU A 870 -0.69 15.08 -33.78
C LEU A 870 0.41 15.23 -32.73
N VAL A 871 1.50 15.88 -33.12
CA VAL A 871 2.63 16.22 -32.24
C VAL A 871 2.91 17.71 -32.25
N SER A 872 3.44 18.22 -31.14
CA SER A 872 3.87 19.62 -31.00
C SER A 872 5.05 19.73 -30.03
N ASN A 873 5.96 20.68 -30.23
CA ASN A 873 7.06 20.94 -29.29
C ASN A 873 6.67 21.95 -28.20
N ASP A 874 5.68 22.81 -28.45
CA ASP A 874 5.30 23.94 -27.59
C ASP A 874 3.82 23.88 -27.17
N GLY A 875 3.09 22.87 -27.62
CA GLY A 875 1.65 22.70 -27.42
C GLY A 875 0.79 23.70 -28.21
N LYS A 876 1.39 24.49 -29.11
CA LYS A 876 0.73 25.53 -29.88
C LYS A 876 0.74 25.24 -31.38
N VAL A 877 1.88 24.81 -31.92
CA VAL A 877 2.05 24.48 -33.34
C VAL A 877 2.01 22.96 -33.50
N TRP A 878 0.99 22.46 -34.18
CA TRP A 878 0.73 21.02 -34.33
C TRP A 878 1.08 20.52 -35.71
N GLN A 879 1.63 19.31 -35.77
CA GLN A 879 1.97 18.62 -37.00
C GLN A 879 1.43 17.19 -36.96
N ARG A 880 1.06 16.66 -38.12
CA ARG A 880 0.62 15.28 -38.24
C ARG A 880 1.83 14.34 -38.19
N VAL A 881 1.73 13.28 -37.40
CA VAL A 881 2.69 12.18 -37.48
C VAL A 881 2.51 11.44 -38.80
N GLY A 882 3.60 11.28 -39.57
CA GLY A 882 3.57 10.59 -40.86
C GLY A 882 3.02 9.17 -40.74
N GLY A 883 2.29 8.70 -41.77
CA GLY A 883 1.57 7.42 -41.74
C GLY A 883 2.45 6.22 -41.40
N LYS A 884 3.72 6.21 -41.82
CA LYS A 884 4.71 5.16 -41.50
C LYS A 884 5.03 5.04 -40.01
N ASN A 885 4.80 6.09 -39.22
CA ASN A 885 5.05 6.13 -37.79
C ASN A 885 3.79 5.84 -36.95
N LEU A 886 2.58 5.86 -37.54
CA LEU A 886 1.38 5.30 -36.92
C LEU A 886 1.37 3.80 -37.15
N LEU A 887 1.86 3.02 -36.18
CA LEU A 887 2.14 1.60 -36.35
C LEU A 887 0.89 0.73 -36.19
N VAL A 888 0.09 1.00 -35.15
CA VAL A 888 -1.11 0.21 -34.81
C VAL A 888 -2.29 1.15 -34.56
N PHE A 889 -3.49 0.72 -34.95
CA PHE A 889 -4.75 1.35 -34.60
C PHE A 889 -5.78 0.26 -34.27
N ARG A 890 -6.38 0.36 -33.09
CA ARG A 890 -7.55 -0.41 -32.68
C ARG A 890 -8.73 0.55 -32.48
N PRO A 891 -9.87 0.37 -33.17
CA PRO A 891 -11.04 1.21 -32.96
C PRO A 891 -11.64 0.99 -31.58
N ARG A 892 -12.44 1.96 -31.12
CA ARG A 892 -13.22 1.84 -29.88
C ARG A 892 -14.37 0.84 -30.04
N GLY A 893 -14.52 -0.05 -29.06
CA GLY A 893 -15.65 -0.96 -28.87
C GLY A 893 -16.32 -0.73 -27.52
N ASP A 894 -16.60 -1.81 -26.78
CA ASP A 894 -17.10 -1.74 -25.39
C ASP A 894 -16.06 -1.18 -24.42
N VAL A 895 -14.77 -1.26 -24.81
CA VAL A 895 -13.63 -0.62 -24.16
C VAL A 895 -12.98 0.40 -25.10
N ASP A 896 -12.15 1.27 -24.54
CA ASP A 896 -11.38 2.25 -25.32
C ASP A 896 -10.49 1.56 -26.37
N GLY A 897 -10.42 2.18 -27.56
CA GLY A 897 -9.47 1.80 -28.59
C GLY A 897 -8.05 2.27 -28.22
N TYR A 898 -7.09 2.09 -29.13
CA TYR A 898 -5.76 2.66 -28.95
C TYR A 898 -5.05 2.94 -30.28
N VAL A 899 -4.06 3.83 -30.24
CA VAL A 899 -3.04 3.97 -31.29
C VAL A 899 -1.66 3.69 -30.73
N VAL A 900 -0.78 3.12 -31.55
CA VAL A 900 0.66 3.04 -31.25
C VAL A 900 1.42 3.85 -32.27
N VAL A 901 2.25 4.76 -31.80
CA VAL A 901 3.03 5.68 -32.63
C VAL A 901 4.52 5.62 -32.29
N ARG A 902 5.38 5.67 -33.31
CA ARG A 902 6.83 5.80 -33.15
C ARG A 902 7.21 7.28 -32.99
N ILE A 903 7.95 7.61 -31.93
CA ILE A 903 8.49 8.94 -31.65
C ILE A 903 10.02 8.91 -31.55
N ARG A 904 10.66 10.09 -31.70
CA ARG A 904 12.13 10.27 -31.64
C ARG A 904 12.61 11.30 -30.63
N ARG A 905 11.69 12.04 -30.00
CA ARG A 905 12.00 13.10 -29.02
C ARG A 905 11.42 12.68 -27.66
N SER A 906 12.07 13.11 -26.59
CA SER A 906 11.62 12.85 -25.21
C SER A 906 10.57 13.87 -24.77
N ALA A 907 10.82 15.16 -25.05
CA ALA A 907 9.92 16.27 -24.72
C ALA A 907 9.02 16.61 -25.91
N LEU A 908 7.72 16.34 -25.79
CA LEU A 908 6.74 16.63 -26.83
C LEU A 908 5.32 16.61 -26.27
N TYR A 909 4.43 17.28 -27.00
CA TYR A 909 3.00 17.19 -26.82
C TYR A 909 2.39 16.24 -27.85
N LEU A 910 1.42 15.42 -27.44
CA LEU A 910 0.68 14.49 -28.30
C LEU A 910 -0.83 14.72 -28.15
N THR A 911 -1.58 14.51 -29.22
CA THR A 911 -3.04 14.37 -29.16
C THR A 911 -3.60 13.64 -30.39
N LEU A 912 -4.89 13.33 -30.37
CA LEU A 912 -5.58 12.57 -31.42
C LEU A 912 -6.79 13.35 -31.95
N ALA A 913 -6.95 13.39 -33.26
CA ALA A 913 -8.11 13.97 -33.92
C ALA A 913 -8.73 12.99 -34.93
N ASP A 914 -10.05 12.90 -34.95
CA ASP A 914 -10.79 12.21 -36.01
C ASP A 914 -10.86 13.11 -37.23
N LYS A 915 -10.56 12.55 -38.40
CA LYS A 915 -10.76 13.25 -39.67
C LYS A 915 -12.25 13.53 -39.85
N VAL A 916 -12.55 14.70 -40.42
CA VAL A 916 -13.89 14.97 -40.91
C VAL A 916 -14.10 14.02 -42.09
N GLY A 917 -15.12 13.17 -41.98
CA GLY A 917 -15.54 12.25 -43.04
C GLY A 917 -16.18 12.98 -44.19
#